data_AF-A0A925CAV2-F1
#
_entry.id   AF-A0A925CAV2-F1
#
_cell.length_a   1.000
_cell.length_b   1.000
_cell.length_c   1.000
_cell.angle_alpha   90.00
_cell.angle_beta   90.00
_cell.angle_gamma   90.00
#
_symmetry.space_group_name_H-M   'P 1'
#
loop_
_entity.id
_entity.type
_entity.pdbx_description
1 polymer ?
#
loop_
_entity_poly.entity_id
_entity_poly.type
_entity_poly.pdbx_seq_one_letter_code
_entity_poly.pdbx_strand_id
1 'polypeptide(L)'
;MSNRSRAWMMLATAGLAAPAFGQDSVSPFQGVAGSDAVWVWDTGEQCNAFVVDLEPVGTNWGSTFGIAPIYKSSRVQPNFPSALISNHSLSNIRREGVPFPVANYALWNGPGFGINNIVNMETATTSPGGPSFQLGIGMNEFAGQHNGVVAGFINYSMQNPARLFVTRTNAAANATAVMNSPIDYTANPFFSQFGGALPDASGNVYFRADSFGAINQPGRLTGANIFRIDYGSRNCGALNVITDAGGSDVPATDWVLVRNTEYGGAAWNLPTALPEELPSATRPVYLGTNFGTQYAYESAPLILTRNTLHRPGTEDHRGNPTYTHVDFFGGTAGTMGILTRPTPPLPMRTRGISLWGVDTDGNIAGTLLLQRPTMLMDAVSGFMVMEGTPGVTPGLGEFMNYRDQTSARGGAPVAIGRDQQGRLLVAAVVADSLTSTFGSNGTEHNAQDPSNYLAVARLENPAATPQWGLAAYVDIAANGKMIQDAAGVREGQLVPLGLVGGAPLGPSISSPAIDSVGNVWFLAAYQNQDPDGNPEGNPTTGLFRAVYDGSDALAPKYRLEQVLSNGQEIHSPNTGLNYKIIFLSIADNNSIDSGSLFAHNINQLPYGPLALVSVDTADPRTLGGLVIQATIIYDVNNDGQFVKLSGAGGDPNSADQDYNVLLFVGGAFGGEPPVDCNLNGVPDADDIGGNPALDCFDRDAAPVGGFNTRGGPNGVPDACECAADWDRNGTVGSADITSFLASWFNDLQTGQTKADFNCSGTTGSADITAFLNIWFQNLAGNPPFSGCGE
;
A
#
# COMPACT_ATOMS: atom_id res chain seq x y z
N MET A 1 23.65 -42.71 37.41
CA MET A 1 23.35 -41.93 36.19
C MET A 1 22.61 -40.68 36.63
N SER A 2 23.25 -39.52 36.52
CA SER A 2 22.88 -38.28 37.21
C SER A 2 21.77 -37.50 36.52
N ASN A 3 20.91 -36.83 37.29
CA ASN A 3 19.80 -35.98 36.86
C ASN A 3 20.17 -34.82 35.89
N ARG A 4 21.45 -34.60 35.59
CA ARG A 4 21.92 -33.62 34.57
C ARG A 4 21.67 -34.05 33.13
N SER A 5 21.49 -35.33 32.82
CA SER A 5 21.23 -35.80 31.44
C SER A 5 19.75 -35.84 31.05
N ARG A 6 18.82 -35.51 31.97
CA ARG A 6 17.38 -35.38 31.66
C ARG A 6 16.94 -33.94 31.35
N ALA A 7 17.64 -32.93 31.87
CA ALA A 7 17.36 -31.52 31.58
C ALA A 7 17.72 -31.13 30.13
N TRP A 8 18.75 -31.75 29.54
CA TRP A 8 19.14 -31.49 28.14
C TRP A 8 18.26 -32.18 27.10
N MET A 9 17.40 -33.12 27.51
CA MET A 9 16.53 -33.86 26.59
C MET A 9 15.09 -33.34 26.57
N MET A 10 14.69 -32.48 27.51
CA MET A 10 13.42 -31.73 27.46
C MET A 10 13.55 -30.33 26.86
N LEU A 11 14.76 -29.77 26.78
CA LEU A 11 15.03 -28.54 26.01
C LEU A 11 15.11 -28.76 24.49
N ALA A 12 15.06 -30.02 24.03
CA ALA A 12 15.11 -30.37 22.61
C ALA A 12 13.71 -30.56 21.98
N THR A 13 12.63 -30.43 22.76
CA THR A 13 11.24 -30.61 22.29
C THR A 13 10.32 -29.42 22.58
N ALA A 14 10.84 -28.32 23.14
CA ALA A 14 10.22 -27.01 22.98
C ALA A 14 10.56 -26.54 21.56
N GLY A 15 9.63 -26.75 20.63
CA GLY A 15 9.81 -26.52 19.22
C GLY A 15 10.36 -25.13 18.94
N LEU A 16 11.54 -25.09 18.33
CA LEU A 16 11.96 -23.98 17.48
C LEU A 16 10.92 -23.88 16.37
N ALA A 17 9.83 -23.16 16.62
CA ALA A 17 8.97 -22.66 15.56
C ALA A 17 9.81 -21.61 14.83
N ALA A 18 10.66 -22.08 13.91
CA ALA A 18 11.34 -21.21 12.99
C ALA A 18 10.24 -20.44 12.24
N PRO A 19 10.27 -19.09 12.25
CA PRO A 19 9.36 -18.34 11.40
C PRO A 19 9.58 -18.79 9.94
N ALA A 20 8.49 -18.92 9.19
CA ALA A 20 8.46 -19.56 7.89
C ALA A 20 7.90 -18.58 6.86
N PHE A 21 8.39 -18.60 5.62
CA PHE A 21 8.52 -17.39 4.82
C PHE A 21 8.20 -17.62 3.26
N GLY A 22 7.58 -16.74 2.42
CA GLY A 22 7.45 -16.93 0.92
C GLY A 22 7.42 -15.69 -0.09
N GLN A 23 6.87 -15.86 -1.34
CA GLN A 23 7.05 -15.25 -2.72
C GLN A 23 8.34 -14.61 -3.18
N ASP A 24 9.05 -14.07 -2.23
CA ASP A 24 10.45 -13.84 -2.36
C ASP A 24 11.12 -15.22 -2.50
N SER A 25 11.13 -15.69 -3.75
CA SER A 25 11.79 -16.91 -4.21
C SER A 25 12.89 -16.52 -5.18
N VAL A 26 13.83 -17.44 -5.37
CA VAL A 26 14.76 -17.39 -6.48
C VAL A 26 14.78 -18.76 -7.12
N SER A 27 15.07 -18.82 -8.41
CA SER A 27 15.27 -20.10 -9.09
C SER A 27 16.52 -20.80 -8.59
N PRO A 28 16.51 -22.15 -8.47
CA PRO A 28 17.73 -22.92 -8.21
C PRO A 28 18.69 -22.96 -9.42
N PHE A 29 18.27 -22.45 -10.58
CA PHE A 29 19.06 -22.45 -11.81
C PHE A 29 19.59 -21.04 -12.13
N GLN A 30 20.82 -20.99 -12.65
CA GLN A 30 21.46 -19.75 -13.09
C GLN A 30 20.98 -19.33 -14.49
N GLY A 31 21.18 -18.06 -14.81
CA GLY A 31 20.91 -17.53 -16.15
C GLY A 31 19.43 -17.23 -16.41
N VAL A 32 19.16 -16.49 -17.50
CA VAL A 32 17.80 -16.06 -17.87
C VAL A 32 16.82 -17.21 -18.12
N ALA A 33 17.34 -18.35 -18.60
CA ALA A 33 16.56 -19.57 -18.79
C ALA A 33 15.96 -20.07 -17.45
N GLY A 34 16.71 -19.86 -16.36
CA GLY A 34 16.37 -20.23 -15.02
C GLY A 34 15.34 -19.35 -14.35
N SER A 35 14.94 -18.17 -14.86
CA SER A 35 13.96 -17.30 -14.15
C SER A 35 12.72 -18.05 -13.66
N ASP A 36 12.39 -17.87 -12.38
CA ASP A 36 11.22 -18.46 -11.71
C ASP A 36 9.99 -17.53 -11.69
N ALA A 37 9.99 -16.44 -12.45
CA ALA A 37 8.76 -15.68 -12.62
C ALA A 37 7.69 -16.56 -13.28
N VAL A 38 6.45 -16.43 -12.79
CA VAL A 38 5.30 -17.24 -13.22
C VAL A 38 5.08 -17.09 -14.73
N TRP A 39 4.86 -18.21 -15.41
CA TRP A 39 4.59 -18.26 -16.84
C TRP A 39 3.13 -17.96 -17.13
N VAL A 40 2.86 -16.82 -17.76
CA VAL A 40 1.49 -16.33 -17.96
C VAL A 40 0.61 -17.27 -18.80
N TRP A 41 1.22 -18.12 -19.62
CA TRP A 41 0.53 -19.05 -20.51
C TRP A 41 0.32 -20.45 -19.92
N ASP A 42 0.90 -20.73 -18.75
CA ASP A 42 0.66 -22.01 -18.08
C ASP A 42 -0.69 -21.96 -17.36
N THR A 43 -1.60 -22.84 -17.77
CA THR A 43 -2.89 -23.02 -17.09
C THR A 43 -2.74 -23.54 -15.67
N GLY A 44 -1.60 -24.17 -15.33
CA GLY A 44 -1.29 -24.61 -13.97
C GLY A 44 -0.84 -23.49 -13.02
N GLU A 45 -0.53 -22.31 -13.55
CA GLU A 45 -0.03 -21.17 -12.75
C GLU A 45 -0.94 -19.93 -12.82
N GLN A 46 -2.19 -20.09 -13.28
CA GLN A 46 -3.12 -18.95 -13.38
C GLN A 46 -3.54 -18.41 -12.01
N CYS A 47 -3.52 -19.25 -10.98
CA CYS A 47 -3.73 -18.84 -9.60
C CYS A 47 -2.65 -19.44 -8.73
N ASN A 48 -2.02 -18.63 -7.89
CA ASN A 48 -1.04 -19.06 -6.91
C ASN A 48 -1.41 -18.47 -5.56
N ALA A 49 -1.10 -19.17 -4.48
CA ALA A 49 -1.26 -18.67 -3.12
C ALA A 49 -0.02 -19.00 -2.31
N PHE A 50 0.54 -18.00 -1.65
CA PHE A 50 1.81 -18.10 -0.97
C PHE A 50 1.88 -17.14 0.22
N VAL A 51 2.73 -17.46 1.17
CA VAL A 51 3.11 -16.55 2.25
C VAL A 51 4.16 -15.57 1.72
N VAL A 52 4.24 -14.36 2.28
CA VAL A 52 5.39 -13.45 2.17
C VAL A 52 5.59 -12.83 3.54
N ASP A 53 6.81 -12.53 3.94
CA ASP A 53 7.04 -11.87 5.23
C ASP A 53 7.83 -10.60 5.02
N LEU A 54 7.43 -9.60 5.78
CA LEU A 54 7.96 -8.26 5.70
C LEU A 54 9.29 -8.19 6.43
N GLU A 55 10.31 -7.67 5.74
CA GLU A 55 11.56 -7.26 6.37
C GLU A 55 11.38 -5.86 6.97
N PRO A 56 11.77 -5.62 8.23
CA PRO A 56 11.77 -4.28 8.80
C PRO A 56 12.86 -3.41 8.16
N VAL A 57 12.45 -2.27 7.63
CA VAL A 57 13.33 -1.21 7.16
C VAL A 57 13.13 0.04 8.01
N GLY A 58 14.23 0.48 8.64
CA GLY A 58 14.27 1.74 9.36
C GLY A 58 14.37 2.93 8.40
N THR A 59 13.65 3.99 8.71
CA THR A 59 13.75 5.28 8.01
C THR A 59 14.70 6.21 8.75
N ASN A 60 14.99 7.34 8.12
CA ASN A 60 15.75 8.39 8.78
C ASN A 60 15.02 9.09 9.94
N TRP A 61 13.73 8.83 10.14
CA TRP A 61 12.99 9.29 11.32
C TRP A 61 13.02 8.27 12.46
N GLY A 62 13.65 7.12 12.27
CA GLY A 62 13.59 5.99 13.19
C GLY A 62 12.26 5.23 13.14
N SER A 63 11.33 5.61 12.25
CA SER A 63 10.16 4.79 11.96
C SER A 63 10.60 3.49 11.30
N THR A 64 9.84 2.41 11.49
CA THR A 64 10.13 1.11 10.88
C THR A 64 8.95 0.68 10.02
N PHE A 65 9.20 0.41 8.75
CA PHE A 65 8.21 -0.11 7.80
C PHE A 65 8.55 -1.53 7.40
N GLY A 66 7.52 -2.31 7.06
CA GLY A 66 7.67 -3.67 6.60
C GLY A 66 7.65 -3.68 5.10
N ILE A 67 8.67 -4.27 4.49
CA ILE A 67 8.81 -4.35 3.05
C ILE A 67 8.97 -5.79 2.59
N ALA A 68 8.29 -6.15 1.50
CA ALA A 68 8.59 -7.36 0.77
C ALA A 68 8.17 -7.27 -0.71
N PRO A 69 8.83 -8.00 -1.61
CA PRO A 69 8.35 -8.19 -2.98
C PRO A 69 7.17 -9.17 -2.98
N ILE A 70 5.97 -8.66 -3.24
CA ILE A 70 4.73 -9.43 -3.12
C ILE A 70 4.17 -9.94 -4.44
N TYR A 71 4.58 -9.34 -5.57
CA TYR A 71 4.33 -9.85 -6.93
C TYR A 71 5.56 -9.69 -7.80
N LYS A 72 6.03 -10.77 -8.41
CA LYS A 72 6.82 -10.73 -9.65
C LYS A 72 5.90 -10.54 -10.85
N SER A 73 6.28 -9.67 -11.78
CA SER A 73 5.64 -9.65 -13.10
C SER A 73 5.91 -10.96 -13.84
N SER A 74 4.96 -11.37 -14.68
CA SER A 74 4.99 -12.67 -15.34
C SER A 74 6.15 -12.77 -16.32
N ARG A 75 6.64 -14.00 -16.50
CA ARG A 75 7.50 -14.37 -17.60
C ARG A 75 6.62 -14.62 -18.84
N VAL A 76 6.91 -13.89 -19.92
CA VAL A 76 6.12 -13.97 -21.17
C VAL A 76 6.87 -14.64 -22.31
N GLN A 77 8.20 -14.68 -22.22
CA GLN A 77 9.11 -15.23 -23.23
C GLN A 77 10.38 -15.77 -22.55
N PRO A 78 11.11 -16.72 -23.17
CA PRO A 78 12.24 -17.39 -22.51
C PRO A 78 13.41 -16.46 -22.15
N ASN A 79 13.66 -15.41 -22.95
CA ASN A 79 14.83 -14.54 -22.84
C ASN A 79 14.60 -13.28 -21.98
N PHE A 80 13.42 -13.12 -21.40
CA PHE A 80 13.11 -11.99 -20.52
C PHE A 80 12.59 -12.57 -19.21
N PRO A 81 13.29 -12.32 -18.08
CA PRO A 81 12.98 -12.96 -16.82
C PRO A 81 11.61 -12.53 -16.30
N SER A 82 11.19 -11.29 -16.57
CA SER A 82 9.91 -10.75 -16.12
C SER A 82 9.40 -9.66 -17.07
N ALA A 83 8.07 -9.45 -17.16
CA ALA A 83 7.46 -8.37 -17.93
C ALA A 83 7.73 -6.99 -17.32
N LEU A 84 7.42 -5.92 -18.06
CA LEU A 84 7.35 -4.57 -17.50
C LEU A 84 6.00 -4.37 -16.82
N ILE A 85 5.98 -3.61 -15.73
CA ILE A 85 4.77 -3.24 -15.01
C ILE A 85 4.38 -1.83 -15.45
N SER A 86 3.09 -1.61 -15.72
CA SER A 86 2.52 -0.27 -15.89
C SER A 86 1.64 0.07 -14.69
N ASN A 87 0.37 0.41 -14.90
CA ASN A 87 -0.55 0.69 -13.80
C ASN A 87 -0.54 -0.44 -12.76
N HIS A 88 -0.45 -0.06 -11.50
CA HIS A 88 -0.63 -0.95 -10.36
C HIS A 88 -1.40 -0.21 -9.27
N SER A 89 -2.10 -0.94 -8.41
CA SER A 89 -2.96 -0.36 -7.38
C SER A 89 -3.17 -1.31 -6.21
N LEU A 90 -3.53 -0.69 -5.09
CA LEU A 90 -4.01 -1.34 -3.88
C LEU A 90 -5.43 -0.85 -3.60
N SER A 91 -6.28 -1.70 -3.01
CA SER A 91 -7.61 -1.27 -2.59
C SER A 91 -7.50 -0.16 -1.55
N ASN A 92 -8.24 0.94 -1.76
CA ASN A 92 -8.17 2.12 -0.89
C ASN A 92 -8.77 1.88 0.50
N ILE A 93 -9.61 0.86 0.63
CA ILE A 93 -10.13 0.32 1.87
C ILE A 93 -9.83 -1.19 1.95
N ARG A 94 -10.07 -1.77 3.12
CA ARG A 94 -9.84 -3.19 3.38
C ARG A 94 -11.10 -3.81 3.96
N ARG A 95 -11.15 -5.14 3.94
CA ARG A 95 -12.10 -5.91 4.75
C ARG A 95 -11.44 -6.34 6.04
N GLU A 96 -12.19 -6.33 7.12
CA GLU A 96 -11.74 -6.72 8.45
C GLU A 96 -12.57 -7.90 8.95
N GLY A 97 -11.96 -8.77 9.76
CA GLY A 97 -12.69 -9.90 10.35
C GLY A 97 -13.07 -10.99 9.34
N VAL A 98 -12.47 -11.00 8.15
CA VAL A 98 -12.84 -11.94 7.08
C VAL A 98 -11.94 -13.19 7.08
N PRO A 99 -12.46 -14.36 6.67
CA PRO A 99 -11.63 -15.55 6.52
C PRO A 99 -10.60 -15.33 5.40
N PHE A 100 -9.50 -16.09 5.47
CA PHE A 100 -8.54 -16.16 4.37
C PHE A 100 -9.22 -16.73 3.11
N PRO A 101 -8.93 -16.18 1.91
CA PRO A 101 -9.61 -16.56 0.67
C PRO A 101 -9.31 -17.98 0.21
N VAL A 102 -8.18 -18.57 0.66
CA VAL A 102 -7.83 -19.97 0.41
C VAL A 102 -7.38 -20.66 1.69
N ALA A 103 -7.55 -21.98 1.74
CA ALA A 103 -7.22 -22.78 2.91
C ALA A 103 -5.72 -23.07 3.08
N ASN A 104 -4.96 -23.06 1.98
CA ASN A 104 -3.54 -23.43 1.97
C ASN A 104 -2.73 -22.42 1.17
N TYR A 105 -1.59 -22.02 1.74
CA TYR A 105 -0.62 -21.14 1.11
C TYR A 105 0.72 -21.87 1.02
N ALA A 106 1.39 -21.75 -0.13
CA ALA A 106 2.76 -22.19 -0.31
C ALA A 106 3.71 -21.43 0.63
N LEU A 107 4.67 -22.14 1.20
CA LEU A 107 5.54 -21.68 2.26
C LEU A 107 6.94 -22.24 2.05
N TRP A 108 7.97 -21.41 2.20
CA TRP A 108 9.37 -21.83 2.13
C TRP A 108 10.22 -21.13 3.19
N ASN A 109 11.53 -21.34 3.17
CA ASN A 109 12.47 -20.70 4.10
C ASN A 109 13.91 -20.82 3.58
N GLY A 110 14.06 -20.83 2.26
CA GLY A 110 15.34 -21.01 1.61
C GLY A 110 15.27 -20.76 0.11
N PRO A 111 16.44 -20.57 -0.53
CA PRO A 111 16.52 -20.29 -1.96
C PRO A 111 16.14 -21.51 -2.79
N GLY A 112 15.61 -21.28 -4.00
CA GLY A 112 15.23 -22.33 -4.94
C GLY A 112 13.80 -22.86 -4.81
N PHE A 113 13.15 -22.65 -3.67
CA PHE A 113 11.73 -22.96 -3.45
C PHE A 113 10.85 -21.80 -3.92
N GLY A 114 9.63 -22.09 -4.38
CA GLY A 114 8.73 -21.05 -4.88
C GLY A 114 7.48 -21.60 -5.55
N ILE A 115 6.72 -20.72 -6.20
CA ILE A 115 5.42 -21.04 -6.81
C ILE A 115 5.49 -21.40 -8.29
N ASN A 116 6.64 -21.20 -8.95
CA ASN A 116 6.77 -21.63 -10.34
C ASN A 116 6.84 -23.16 -10.39
N ASN A 117 5.83 -23.79 -10.96
CA ASN A 117 5.61 -25.23 -10.91
C ASN A 117 6.59 -26.04 -11.79
N ILE A 118 7.33 -25.38 -12.68
CA ILE A 118 8.32 -25.98 -13.57
C ILE A 118 9.74 -25.78 -13.04
N VAL A 119 10.02 -24.60 -12.50
CA VAL A 119 11.38 -24.14 -12.18
C VAL A 119 11.73 -24.32 -10.72
N ASN A 120 10.80 -24.01 -9.80
CA ASN A 120 11.09 -24.06 -8.38
C ASN A 120 10.98 -25.48 -7.82
N MET A 121 11.63 -25.69 -6.67
CA MET A 121 11.41 -26.86 -5.82
C MET A 121 10.05 -26.77 -5.11
N GLU A 122 9.48 -27.94 -4.77
CA GLU A 122 8.21 -28.06 -4.05
C GLU A 122 8.26 -27.37 -2.68
N THR A 123 7.22 -26.60 -2.37
CA THR A 123 7.11 -25.81 -1.14
C THR A 123 6.39 -26.58 -0.03
N ALA A 124 6.63 -26.19 1.23
CA ALA A 124 5.74 -26.56 2.31
C ALA A 124 4.39 -25.82 2.17
N THR A 125 3.41 -26.20 2.96
CA THR A 125 2.12 -25.49 3.01
C THR A 125 1.80 -25.04 4.43
N THR A 126 1.05 -23.95 4.53
CA THR A 126 0.47 -23.48 5.78
C THR A 126 -0.99 -23.10 5.61
N SER A 127 -1.77 -23.26 6.67
CA SER A 127 -3.20 -22.96 6.70
C SER A 127 -3.45 -21.93 7.80
N PRO A 128 -3.55 -20.64 7.47
CA PRO A 128 -3.85 -19.63 8.48
C PRO A 128 -5.28 -19.83 9.02
N GLY A 129 -5.43 -19.65 10.33
CA GLY A 129 -6.73 -19.66 11.02
C GLY A 129 -7.14 -18.25 11.45
N GLY A 130 -8.40 -18.12 11.88
CA GLY A 130 -8.91 -16.88 12.47
C GLY A 130 -9.29 -15.79 11.47
N PRO A 131 -9.73 -14.62 11.99
CA PRO A 131 -10.04 -13.45 11.17
C PRO A 131 -8.77 -12.82 10.59
N SER A 132 -8.93 -12.21 9.41
CA SER A 132 -7.86 -11.48 8.73
C SER A 132 -8.29 -10.07 8.31
N PHE A 133 -7.29 -9.24 8.03
CA PHE A 133 -7.41 -8.00 7.30
C PHE A 133 -7.09 -8.29 5.84
N GLN A 134 -8.00 -8.00 4.91
CA GLN A 134 -7.88 -8.31 3.50
C GLN A 134 -7.82 -7.04 2.65
N LEU A 135 -6.80 -6.94 1.81
CA LEU A 135 -6.62 -5.92 0.79
C LEU A 135 -6.73 -6.56 -0.60
N GLY A 136 -7.20 -5.80 -1.58
CA GLY A 136 -7.09 -6.15 -2.99
C GLY A 136 -5.85 -5.53 -3.60
N ILE A 137 -5.15 -6.25 -4.47
CA ILE A 137 -4.00 -5.74 -5.22
C ILE A 137 -4.16 -6.07 -6.71
N GLY A 138 -3.73 -5.16 -7.58
CA GLY A 138 -3.73 -5.37 -9.03
C GLY A 138 -2.58 -4.68 -9.73
N MET A 139 -2.14 -5.27 -10.84
CA MET A 139 -1.21 -4.65 -11.79
C MET A 139 -1.53 -5.02 -13.23
N ASN A 140 -1.19 -4.11 -14.12
CA ASN A 140 -1.10 -4.32 -15.55
C ASN A 140 0.38 -4.54 -15.92
N GLU A 141 0.62 -5.55 -16.75
CA GLU A 141 1.97 -5.87 -17.22
C GLU A 141 2.01 -6.03 -18.74
N PHE A 142 3.18 -5.79 -19.32
CA PHE A 142 3.40 -5.91 -20.76
C PHE A 142 4.82 -6.30 -21.10
N ALA A 143 4.98 -7.04 -22.19
CA ALA A 143 6.28 -7.31 -22.80
C ALA A 143 6.10 -7.81 -24.23
N GLY A 144 6.79 -7.16 -25.18
CA GLY A 144 6.54 -7.40 -26.60
C GLY A 144 5.08 -7.11 -26.96
N GLN A 145 4.34 -8.13 -27.38
CA GLN A 145 2.91 -8.05 -27.68
C GLN A 145 2.01 -8.52 -26.52
N HIS A 146 2.58 -9.13 -25.48
CA HIS A 146 1.82 -9.54 -24.32
C HIS A 146 1.34 -8.30 -23.56
N ASN A 147 0.07 -8.33 -23.17
CA ASN A 147 -0.51 -7.42 -22.20
C ASN A 147 -1.43 -8.24 -21.27
N GLY A 148 -1.27 -8.05 -19.98
CA GLY A 148 -1.92 -8.86 -18.95
C GLY A 148 -2.39 -8.02 -17.78
N VAL A 149 -3.38 -8.54 -17.06
CA VAL A 149 -3.82 -8.02 -15.78
C VAL A 149 -3.64 -9.12 -14.75
N VAL A 150 -2.89 -8.83 -13.70
CA VAL A 150 -2.67 -9.71 -12.54
C VAL A 150 -3.33 -9.04 -11.34
N ALA A 151 -4.13 -9.79 -10.58
CA ALA A 151 -4.80 -9.29 -9.39
C ALA A 151 -4.85 -10.36 -8.31
N GLY A 152 -5.20 -10.00 -7.08
CA GLY A 152 -5.33 -10.95 -5.99
C GLY A 152 -5.52 -10.26 -4.65
N PHE A 153 -5.36 -11.03 -3.58
CA PHE A 153 -5.56 -10.57 -2.21
C PHE A 153 -4.24 -10.52 -1.45
N ILE A 154 -4.13 -9.58 -0.51
CA ILE A 154 -3.16 -9.60 0.57
C ILE A 154 -3.94 -9.72 1.87
N ASN A 155 -3.72 -10.80 2.61
CA ASN A 155 -4.30 -10.99 3.93
C ASN A 155 -3.22 -10.96 5.01
N TYR A 156 -3.52 -10.43 6.18
CA TYR A 156 -2.67 -10.54 7.36
C TYR A 156 -3.51 -10.64 8.64
N SER A 157 -2.89 -11.12 9.72
CA SER A 157 -3.50 -11.22 11.04
C SER A 157 -2.69 -10.39 12.03
N MET A 158 -3.33 -9.79 13.03
CA MET A 158 -2.62 -9.06 14.09
C MET A 158 -1.80 -9.97 15.01
N GLN A 159 -2.03 -11.28 14.96
CA GLN A 159 -1.17 -12.26 15.66
C GLN A 159 0.21 -12.40 15.00
N ASN A 160 0.30 -12.12 13.70
CA ASN A 160 1.56 -12.11 12.96
C ASN A 160 1.47 -11.09 11.81
N PRO A 161 1.55 -9.79 12.12
CA PRO A 161 1.33 -8.75 11.14
C PRO A 161 2.47 -8.66 10.11
N ALA A 162 3.68 -9.13 10.46
CA ALA A 162 4.78 -9.18 9.50
C ALA A 162 4.55 -10.24 8.40
N ARG A 163 3.63 -11.20 8.60
CA ARG A 163 3.31 -12.23 7.62
C ARG A 163 2.09 -11.87 6.78
N LEU A 164 2.33 -11.75 5.49
CA LEU A 164 1.31 -11.63 4.47
C LEU A 164 0.95 -12.99 3.87
N PHE A 165 -0.33 -13.19 3.62
CA PHE A 165 -0.89 -14.33 2.92
C PHE A 165 -1.46 -13.81 1.60
N VAL A 166 -0.73 -14.07 0.53
CA VAL A 166 -0.97 -13.44 -0.76
C VAL A 166 -1.57 -14.46 -1.73
N THR A 167 -2.60 -14.05 -2.46
CA THR A 167 -3.06 -14.77 -3.65
C THR A 167 -2.68 -13.97 -4.89
N ARG A 168 -2.33 -14.65 -5.97
CA ARG A 168 -1.99 -14.06 -7.27
C ARG A 168 -2.78 -14.76 -8.36
N THR A 169 -3.59 -14.00 -9.09
CA THR A 169 -4.45 -14.47 -10.17
C THR A 169 -4.13 -13.74 -11.48
N ASN A 170 -3.84 -14.48 -12.54
CA ASN A 170 -3.82 -13.96 -13.92
C ASN A 170 -5.28 -13.68 -14.34
N ALA A 171 -5.73 -12.46 -14.07
CA ALA A 171 -7.12 -12.04 -14.23
C ALA A 171 -7.51 -11.95 -15.71
N ALA A 172 -6.61 -11.44 -16.57
CA ALA A 172 -6.83 -11.32 -18.00
C ALA A 172 -5.53 -11.40 -18.81
N ALA A 173 -5.61 -11.96 -20.01
CA ALA A 173 -4.54 -11.98 -21.00
C ALA A 173 -5.07 -11.58 -22.39
N ASN A 174 -4.22 -11.01 -23.23
CA ASN A 174 -4.60 -10.56 -24.57
C ASN A 174 -4.35 -11.57 -25.70
N ALA A 175 -3.85 -12.78 -25.38
CA ALA A 175 -3.54 -13.83 -26.33
C ALA A 175 -3.73 -15.22 -25.70
N THR A 176 -3.64 -16.29 -26.52
CA THR A 176 -3.89 -17.69 -26.09
C THR A 176 -2.63 -18.55 -25.95
N ALA A 177 -1.47 -18.08 -26.41
CA ALA A 177 -0.26 -18.89 -26.44
C ALA A 177 1.02 -18.05 -26.42
N VAL A 178 2.14 -18.72 -26.16
CA VAL A 178 3.50 -18.17 -26.22
C VAL A 178 3.82 -17.63 -27.62
N MET A 179 4.47 -16.47 -27.68
CA MET A 179 5.22 -16.05 -28.87
C MET A 179 6.54 -16.84 -28.91
N ASN A 180 6.55 -18.01 -29.57
CA ASN A 180 7.74 -18.86 -29.70
C ASN A 180 8.85 -18.24 -30.58
N SER A 181 8.62 -17.05 -31.15
CA SER A 181 9.62 -16.31 -31.91
C SER A 181 9.45 -14.81 -31.66
N PRO A 182 10.52 -14.06 -31.32
CA PRO A 182 10.48 -12.60 -31.23
C PRO A 182 10.23 -11.91 -32.59
N ILE A 183 10.15 -12.67 -33.70
CA ILE A 183 10.06 -12.12 -35.06
C ILE A 183 8.80 -12.58 -35.80
N ASP A 184 8.07 -13.60 -35.34
CA ASP A 184 6.87 -14.06 -36.05
C ASP A 184 5.60 -13.32 -35.59
N TYR A 185 5.54 -12.03 -35.91
CA TYR A 185 4.38 -11.16 -35.74
C TYR A 185 3.11 -11.70 -36.42
N THR A 186 3.23 -12.68 -37.32
CA THR A 186 2.10 -13.20 -38.09
C THR A 186 1.48 -14.48 -37.52
N ALA A 187 2.19 -15.19 -36.64
CA ALA A 187 1.76 -16.51 -36.16
C ALA A 187 0.96 -16.49 -34.85
N ASN A 188 0.97 -15.41 -34.07
CA ASN A 188 0.23 -15.35 -32.80
C ASN A 188 -0.59 -14.06 -32.63
N PRO A 189 -1.94 -14.16 -32.70
CA PRO A 189 -2.83 -13.01 -32.68
C PRO A 189 -3.00 -12.44 -31.26
N PHE A 190 -2.41 -11.28 -30.95
CA PHE A 190 -2.85 -10.51 -29.78
C PHE A 190 -4.12 -9.72 -30.12
N PHE A 191 -5.15 -9.90 -29.31
CA PHE A 191 -6.50 -9.42 -29.61
C PHE A 191 -6.79 -8.02 -29.07
N SER A 192 -6.04 -7.60 -28.06
CA SER A 192 -6.34 -6.42 -27.26
C SER A 192 -5.08 -5.82 -26.62
N GLN A 193 -5.20 -4.58 -26.14
CA GLN A 193 -4.26 -3.94 -25.22
C GLN A 193 -5.03 -3.54 -23.97
N PHE A 194 -4.37 -3.64 -22.82
CA PHE A 194 -4.96 -3.27 -21.54
C PHE A 194 -4.21 -2.09 -20.91
N GLY A 195 -4.91 -1.44 -20.00
CA GLY A 195 -4.31 -0.59 -18.98
C GLY A 195 -5.26 -0.38 -17.81
N GLY A 196 -4.69 -0.02 -16.67
CA GLY A 196 -5.42 -0.09 -15.40
C GLY A 196 -5.43 -1.50 -14.84
N ALA A 197 -5.48 -1.62 -13.51
CA ALA A 197 -5.69 -2.86 -12.79
C ALA A 197 -6.18 -2.54 -11.38
N LEU A 198 -7.35 -1.91 -11.28
CA LEU A 198 -7.85 -1.32 -10.03
C LEU A 198 -8.66 -2.33 -9.23
N PRO A 199 -8.11 -2.85 -8.13
CA PRO A 199 -8.76 -3.86 -7.33
C PRO A 199 -9.66 -3.21 -6.27
N ASP A 200 -10.67 -3.94 -5.84
CA ASP A 200 -11.26 -3.77 -4.52
C ASP A 200 -10.87 -4.95 -3.60
N ALA A 201 -11.10 -4.83 -2.30
CA ALA A 201 -10.82 -5.90 -1.34
C ALA A 201 -11.87 -7.02 -1.35
N SER A 202 -12.91 -6.92 -2.17
CA SER A 202 -13.98 -7.91 -2.30
C SER A 202 -13.71 -8.96 -3.38
N GLY A 203 -12.84 -8.67 -4.34
CA GLY A 203 -12.44 -9.62 -5.37
C GLY A 203 -12.57 -9.11 -6.79
N ASN A 204 -12.88 -7.84 -7.01
CA ASN A 204 -13.06 -7.27 -8.34
C ASN A 204 -11.82 -6.51 -8.80
N VAL A 205 -11.42 -6.68 -10.06
CA VAL A 205 -10.42 -5.82 -10.71
C VAL A 205 -10.99 -5.20 -11.98
N TYR A 206 -10.84 -3.88 -12.11
CA TYR A 206 -11.27 -3.13 -13.27
C TYR A 206 -10.10 -2.74 -14.16
N PHE A 207 -10.27 -2.89 -15.46
CA PHE A 207 -9.29 -2.42 -16.44
C PHE A 207 -9.94 -1.96 -17.74
N ARG A 208 -9.21 -1.09 -18.44
CA ARG A 208 -9.53 -0.64 -19.79
C ARG A 208 -8.93 -1.60 -20.80
N ALA A 209 -9.67 -1.89 -21.86
CA ALA A 209 -9.18 -2.65 -23.00
C ALA A 209 -9.56 -2.00 -24.34
N ASP A 210 -8.65 -2.04 -25.31
CA ASP A 210 -8.92 -1.63 -26.69
C ASP A 210 -8.12 -2.49 -27.67
N SER A 211 -8.06 -2.08 -28.93
CA SER A 211 -7.24 -2.75 -29.94
C SER A 211 -6.17 -1.87 -30.57
N PHE A 212 -5.65 -0.92 -29.79
CA PHE A 212 -4.49 -0.13 -30.16
C PHE A 212 -3.30 -1.05 -30.43
N GLY A 213 -2.61 -0.88 -31.56
CA GLY A 213 -1.49 -1.74 -31.95
C GLY A 213 -1.84 -3.20 -32.28
N ALA A 214 -3.07 -3.67 -32.03
CA ALA A 214 -3.50 -5.05 -32.33
C ALA A 214 -3.64 -5.28 -33.83
N ILE A 215 -3.15 -6.44 -34.29
CA ILE A 215 -3.19 -6.83 -35.71
C ILE A 215 -4.64 -7.10 -36.13
N ASN A 216 -5.00 -6.66 -37.34
CA ASN A 216 -6.35 -6.83 -37.86
C ASN A 216 -6.66 -8.30 -38.18
N GLN A 217 -7.39 -8.97 -37.29
CA GLN A 217 -7.69 -10.41 -37.37
C GLN A 217 -9.02 -10.75 -36.70
N PRO A 218 -9.60 -11.94 -36.98
CA PRO A 218 -10.82 -12.39 -36.31
C PRO A 218 -10.65 -12.40 -34.79
N GLY A 219 -11.65 -11.88 -34.06
CA GLY A 219 -11.64 -11.81 -32.60
C GLY A 219 -10.88 -10.61 -32.01
N ARG A 220 -10.22 -9.78 -32.83
CA ARG A 220 -9.64 -8.50 -32.38
C ARG A 220 -10.72 -7.64 -31.75
N LEU A 221 -10.47 -7.17 -30.53
CA LEU A 221 -11.36 -6.30 -29.78
C LEU A 221 -11.68 -5.03 -30.57
N THR A 222 -12.92 -4.54 -30.53
CA THR A 222 -13.31 -3.31 -31.23
C THR A 222 -13.69 -2.21 -30.25
N GLY A 223 -13.44 -0.95 -30.64
CA GLY A 223 -13.73 0.23 -29.81
C GLY A 223 -12.95 0.27 -28.49
N ALA A 224 -13.40 1.15 -27.61
CA ALA A 224 -12.94 1.21 -26.22
C ALA A 224 -13.85 0.37 -25.32
N ASN A 225 -13.23 -0.33 -24.37
CA ASN A 225 -13.90 -1.28 -23.49
C ASN A 225 -13.42 -1.14 -22.06
N ILE A 226 -14.29 -1.53 -21.14
CA ILE A 226 -14.00 -1.68 -19.72
C ILE A 226 -14.48 -3.06 -19.31
N PHE A 227 -13.61 -3.80 -18.65
CA PHE A 227 -13.90 -5.11 -18.07
C PHE A 227 -13.78 -5.03 -16.56
N ARG A 228 -14.65 -5.78 -15.86
CA ARG A 228 -14.53 -6.12 -14.44
C ARG A 228 -14.33 -7.63 -14.37
N ILE A 229 -13.30 -8.07 -13.63
CA ILE A 229 -13.04 -9.48 -13.37
C ILE A 229 -13.18 -9.74 -11.88
N ASP A 230 -14.01 -10.71 -11.52
CA ASP A 230 -13.99 -11.31 -10.17
C ASP A 230 -12.79 -12.28 -10.11
N TYR A 231 -11.67 -11.80 -9.61
CA TYR A 231 -10.44 -12.57 -9.52
C TYR A 231 -10.47 -13.63 -8.40
N GLY A 232 -11.44 -13.57 -7.49
CA GLY A 232 -11.71 -14.61 -6.49
C GLY A 232 -12.47 -15.80 -7.09
N SER A 233 -13.30 -15.55 -8.11
CA SER A 233 -14.08 -16.57 -8.81
C SER A 233 -13.45 -17.08 -10.11
N ARG A 234 -12.25 -16.61 -10.47
CA ARG A 234 -11.53 -17.04 -11.69
C ARG A 234 -11.31 -18.55 -11.72
N ASN A 235 -11.57 -19.16 -12.88
CA ASN A 235 -11.18 -20.54 -13.15
C ASN A 235 -9.65 -20.65 -13.27
N CYS A 236 -9.02 -21.14 -12.21
CA CYS A 236 -7.57 -21.29 -12.10
C CYS A 236 -6.96 -22.34 -13.04
N GLY A 237 -7.76 -23.16 -13.72
CA GLY A 237 -7.29 -24.11 -14.73
C GLY A 237 -7.35 -23.59 -16.17
N ALA A 238 -7.69 -22.32 -16.38
CA ALA A 238 -7.89 -21.75 -17.72
C ALA A 238 -7.40 -20.30 -17.84
N LEU A 239 -6.92 -19.96 -19.03
CA LEU A 239 -6.66 -18.57 -19.42
C LEU A 239 -7.99 -17.79 -19.53
N ASN A 240 -7.99 -16.53 -19.11
CA ASN A 240 -9.06 -15.58 -19.42
C ASN A 240 -8.60 -14.61 -20.51
N VAL A 241 -8.88 -14.97 -21.77
CA VAL A 241 -8.44 -14.22 -22.94
C VAL A 241 -9.50 -13.22 -23.35
N ILE A 242 -9.11 -11.94 -23.43
CA ILE A 242 -10.02 -10.85 -23.78
C ILE A 242 -10.03 -10.63 -25.30
N THR A 243 -11.20 -10.86 -25.89
CA THR A 243 -11.45 -10.76 -27.34
C THR A 243 -12.70 -9.93 -27.62
N ASP A 244 -13.05 -9.73 -28.89
CA ASP A 244 -14.33 -9.12 -29.25
C ASP A 244 -15.55 -9.97 -28.84
N ALA A 245 -15.38 -11.21 -28.37
CA ALA A 245 -16.45 -12.02 -27.78
C ALA A 245 -16.62 -11.80 -26.26
N GLY A 246 -15.78 -10.96 -25.64
CA GLY A 246 -15.64 -10.83 -24.19
C GLY A 246 -14.46 -11.64 -23.65
N GLY A 247 -14.45 -11.90 -22.34
CA GLY A 247 -13.48 -12.80 -21.70
C GLY A 247 -13.86 -14.26 -21.86
N SER A 248 -12.87 -15.14 -22.03
CA SER A 248 -13.10 -16.58 -22.16
C SER A 248 -13.53 -17.26 -20.85
N ASP A 249 -13.27 -16.64 -19.69
CA ASP A 249 -13.82 -17.07 -18.41
C ASP A 249 -15.07 -16.26 -18.06
N VAL A 250 -16.16 -16.58 -18.76
CA VAL A 250 -17.44 -15.83 -18.70
C VAL A 250 -18.00 -15.68 -17.29
N PRO A 251 -18.02 -16.71 -16.41
CA PRO A 251 -18.58 -16.57 -15.06
C PRO A 251 -17.88 -15.52 -14.19
N ALA A 252 -16.60 -15.27 -14.44
CA ALA A 252 -15.80 -14.29 -13.70
C ALA A 252 -15.63 -12.96 -14.44
N THR A 253 -16.19 -12.81 -15.65
CA THR A 253 -15.91 -11.65 -16.52
C THR A 253 -17.17 -10.86 -16.86
N ASP A 254 -17.21 -9.62 -16.38
CA ASP A 254 -18.20 -8.62 -16.76
C ASP A 254 -17.64 -7.67 -17.84
N TRP A 255 -18.39 -7.48 -18.91
CA TRP A 255 -18.07 -6.52 -19.97
C TRP A 255 -18.86 -5.22 -19.77
N VAL A 256 -18.36 -4.35 -18.89
CA VAL A 256 -19.04 -3.14 -18.40
C VAL A 256 -19.27 -2.10 -19.50
N LEU A 257 -18.23 -1.81 -20.30
CA LEU A 257 -18.34 -0.95 -21.48
C LEU A 257 -18.06 -1.77 -22.72
N VAL A 258 -19.08 -1.94 -23.56
CA VAL A 258 -19.03 -2.81 -24.74
C VAL A 258 -18.82 -2.01 -26.02
N ARG A 259 -17.68 -2.25 -26.69
CA ARG A 259 -17.35 -1.83 -28.06
C ARG A 259 -17.67 -0.36 -28.35
N ASN A 260 -17.28 0.53 -27.43
CA ASN A 260 -17.66 1.92 -27.57
C ASN A 260 -16.94 2.55 -28.78
N THR A 261 -17.73 2.99 -29.75
CA THR A 261 -17.31 3.70 -30.96
C THR A 261 -17.80 5.16 -30.99
N GLU A 262 -18.51 5.60 -29.95
CA GLU A 262 -19.03 6.95 -29.81
C GLU A 262 -17.89 8.00 -29.84
N TYR A 263 -18.18 9.18 -30.39
CA TYR A 263 -17.21 10.28 -30.61
C TYR A 263 -15.99 9.87 -31.46
N GLY A 264 -16.19 9.02 -32.47
CA GLY A 264 -15.11 8.55 -33.34
C GLY A 264 -14.20 7.51 -32.68
N GLY A 265 -14.71 6.79 -31.68
CA GLY A 265 -13.93 5.91 -30.81
C GLY A 265 -13.16 6.67 -29.74
N ALA A 266 -13.75 7.74 -29.19
CA ALA A 266 -13.08 8.58 -28.19
C ALA A 266 -12.43 7.72 -27.12
N ALA A 267 -11.15 7.99 -26.87
CA ALA A 267 -10.37 7.28 -25.88
C ALA A 267 -11.06 7.38 -24.52
N TRP A 268 -11.04 6.27 -23.79
CA TRP A 268 -11.47 6.20 -22.41
C TRP A 268 -10.26 6.32 -21.52
N ASN A 269 -10.41 7.02 -20.40
CA ASN A 269 -9.41 6.97 -19.33
C ASN A 269 -9.47 5.60 -18.65
N LEU A 270 -8.49 5.32 -17.81
CA LEU A 270 -8.53 4.16 -16.94
C LEU A 270 -9.73 4.25 -15.99
N PRO A 271 -10.31 3.09 -15.62
CA PRO A 271 -11.38 3.03 -14.62
C PRO A 271 -10.90 3.58 -13.27
N THR A 272 -11.86 3.76 -12.36
CA THR A 272 -11.75 3.57 -10.91
C THR A 272 -13.05 2.87 -10.48
N ALA A 273 -13.20 2.53 -9.21
CA ALA A 273 -14.40 1.84 -8.75
C ALA A 273 -14.89 2.41 -7.42
N LEU A 274 -16.20 2.28 -7.21
CA LEU A 274 -16.76 2.24 -5.87
C LEU A 274 -16.55 0.81 -5.35
N PRO A 275 -15.74 0.60 -4.31
CA PRO A 275 -15.46 -0.72 -3.77
C PRO A 275 -16.73 -1.39 -3.23
N GLU A 276 -16.87 -2.69 -3.46
CA GLU A 276 -17.99 -3.48 -2.95
C GLU A 276 -17.98 -3.62 -1.42
N GLU A 277 -16.80 -3.57 -0.78
CA GLU A 277 -16.66 -3.72 0.67
C GLU A 277 -17.11 -2.51 1.49
N LEU A 278 -17.56 -1.42 0.84
CA LEU A 278 -18.17 -0.31 1.57
C LEU A 278 -19.46 -0.79 2.25
N PRO A 279 -19.69 -0.45 3.53
CA PRO A 279 -20.91 -0.86 4.25
C PRO A 279 -22.22 -0.43 3.57
N SER A 280 -22.18 0.67 2.80
CA SER A 280 -23.33 1.19 2.05
C SER A 280 -23.46 0.63 0.64
N ALA A 281 -22.40 0.03 0.08
CA ALA A 281 -22.44 -0.53 -1.26
C ALA A 281 -23.20 -1.86 -1.27
N THR A 282 -23.89 -2.15 -2.37
CA THR A 282 -24.59 -3.42 -2.58
C THR A 282 -23.97 -4.26 -3.70
N ARG A 283 -23.01 -3.70 -4.41
CA ARG A 283 -22.31 -4.27 -5.56
C ARG A 283 -21.07 -3.41 -5.88
N PRO A 284 -20.09 -3.94 -6.64
CA PRO A 284 -19.03 -3.12 -7.20
C PRO A 284 -19.59 -2.20 -8.30
N VAL A 285 -19.13 -0.95 -8.36
CA VAL A 285 -19.61 0.05 -9.34
C VAL A 285 -18.43 0.64 -10.11
N TYR A 286 -18.42 0.50 -11.44
CA TYR A 286 -17.48 1.23 -12.29
C TYR A 286 -17.70 2.74 -12.18
N LEU A 287 -16.60 3.46 -12.03
CA LEU A 287 -16.54 4.91 -12.10
C LEU A 287 -15.43 5.28 -13.10
N GLY A 288 -15.65 6.24 -13.99
CA GLY A 288 -14.64 6.57 -14.98
C GLY A 288 -14.94 7.80 -15.79
N THR A 289 -14.09 8.07 -16.76
CA THR A 289 -14.18 9.26 -17.60
C THR A 289 -13.76 8.95 -19.04
N ASN A 290 -14.19 9.80 -19.98
CA ASN A 290 -13.82 9.68 -21.38
C ASN A 290 -13.30 11.00 -21.96
N PHE A 291 -12.62 10.94 -23.10
CA PHE A 291 -12.04 12.12 -23.74
C PHE A 291 -13.11 13.05 -24.35
N GLY A 292 -14.37 12.63 -24.35
CA GLY A 292 -15.54 13.47 -24.59
C GLY A 292 -15.92 14.35 -23.40
N THR A 293 -15.08 14.43 -22.36
CA THR A 293 -15.25 15.26 -21.15
C THR A 293 -16.40 14.84 -20.23
N GLN A 294 -16.84 13.58 -20.34
CA GLN A 294 -17.94 13.04 -19.54
C GLN A 294 -17.40 12.18 -18.39
N TYR A 295 -18.09 12.24 -17.26
CA TYR A 295 -18.05 11.22 -16.23
C TYR A 295 -19.03 10.10 -16.61
N ALA A 296 -18.58 8.85 -16.45
CA ALA A 296 -19.32 7.65 -16.79
C ALA A 296 -19.31 6.69 -15.60
N TYR A 297 -20.46 6.09 -15.28
CA TYR A 297 -20.59 5.22 -14.12
C TYR A 297 -21.70 4.19 -14.30
N GLU A 298 -21.60 3.06 -13.60
CA GLU A 298 -22.61 2.01 -13.59
C GLU A 298 -23.80 2.37 -12.68
N SER A 299 -24.81 3.08 -13.20
CA SER A 299 -26.01 3.45 -12.43
C SER A 299 -26.92 2.27 -12.09
N ALA A 300 -26.72 1.14 -12.76
CA ALA A 300 -27.27 -0.17 -12.45
C ALA A 300 -26.27 -1.23 -13.00
N PRO A 301 -26.36 -2.51 -12.61
CA PRO A 301 -25.44 -3.54 -13.10
C PRO A 301 -25.31 -3.51 -14.63
N LEU A 302 -24.10 -3.26 -15.14
CA LEU A 302 -23.78 -3.17 -16.57
C LEU A 302 -24.55 -2.09 -17.36
N ILE A 303 -25.17 -1.11 -16.68
CA ILE A 303 -25.85 0.03 -17.31
C ILE A 303 -25.06 1.30 -17.01
N LEU A 304 -24.46 1.89 -18.05
CA LEU A 304 -23.66 3.10 -17.93
C LEU A 304 -24.49 4.36 -18.13
N THR A 305 -24.46 5.25 -17.13
CA THR A 305 -24.91 6.64 -17.24
C THR A 305 -23.72 7.56 -17.48
N ARG A 306 -23.93 8.62 -18.26
CA ARG A 306 -22.89 9.61 -18.58
C ARG A 306 -23.42 11.03 -18.48
N ASN A 307 -22.61 11.92 -17.91
CA ASN A 307 -22.92 13.35 -17.87
C ASN A 307 -21.62 14.17 -17.69
N THR A 308 -21.76 15.49 -17.59
CA THR A 308 -20.64 16.43 -17.39
C THR A 308 -20.72 17.18 -16.06
N LEU A 309 -21.57 16.72 -15.13
CA LEU A 309 -21.85 17.43 -13.90
C LEU A 309 -20.64 17.45 -12.95
N HIS A 310 -19.73 16.49 -13.05
CA HIS A 310 -18.56 16.33 -12.16
C HIS A 310 -17.56 17.48 -12.23
N ARG A 311 -17.68 18.37 -13.22
CA ARG A 311 -16.69 19.39 -13.56
C ARG A 311 -17.27 20.82 -13.51
N PRO A 312 -17.70 21.29 -12.32
CA PRO A 312 -18.38 22.58 -12.18
C PRO A 312 -17.49 23.74 -12.65
N GLY A 313 -18.02 24.62 -13.51
CA GLY A 313 -17.30 25.82 -13.96
C GLY A 313 -16.08 25.56 -14.85
N THR A 314 -16.02 24.41 -15.51
CA THR A 314 -14.90 24.02 -16.38
C THR A 314 -15.39 23.42 -17.68
N GLU A 315 -14.59 23.51 -18.74
CA GLU A 315 -14.94 22.97 -20.07
C GLU A 315 -14.41 21.55 -20.27
N ASP A 316 -13.43 21.13 -19.45
CA ASP A 316 -12.62 19.96 -19.75
C ASP A 316 -11.97 19.35 -18.49
N HIS A 317 -11.64 18.05 -18.55
CA HIS A 317 -10.94 17.31 -17.50
C HIS A 317 -9.64 16.64 -18.00
N ARG A 318 -8.72 16.27 -17.11
CA ARG A 318 -7.42 15.71 -17.49
C ARG A 318 -7.02 14.57 -16.56
N GLY A 319 -6.46 13.52 -17.16
CA GLY A 319 -5.99 12.33 -16.46
C GLY A 319 -7.10 11.37 -16.06
N ASN A 320 -6.71 10.37 -15.28
CA ASN A 320 -7.62 9.38 -14.73
C ASN A 320 -8.27 9.92 -13.43
N PRO A 321 -9.53 9.57 -13.14
CA PRO A 321 -10.17 9.98 -11.90
C PRO A 321 -9.67 9.14 -10.71
N THR A 322 -9.72 9.71 -9.51
CA THR A 322 -9.45 9.01 -8.24
C THR A 322 -10.75 8.89 -7.44
N TYR A 323 -10.85 7.84 -6.62
CA TYR A 323 -11.90 7.66 -5.62
C TYR A 323 -11.29 7.46 -4.23
N THR A 324 -11.92 8.05 -3.21
CA THR A 324 -11.64 7.81 -1.79
C THR A 324 -12.96 7.55 -1.03
N HIS A 325 -12.89 6.72 0.01
CA HIS A 325 -14.03 6.45 0.90
C HIS A 325 -14.39 7.62 1.84
N VAL A 326 -13.65 8.73 1.78
CA VAL A 326 -13.95 9.94 2.58
C VAL A 326 -15.25 10.59 2.11
N ASP A 327 -16.27 10.61 2.97
CA ASP A 327 -17.54 11.33 2.74
C ASP A 327 -17.40 12.82 3.06
N PHE A 328 -16.96 13.62 2.08
CA PHE A 328 -16.77 15.06 2.25
C PHE A 328 -18.04 15.88 1.97
N PHE A 329 -18.91 15.40 1.09
CA PHE A 329 -20.12 16.12 0.67
C PHE A 329 -21.34 15.80 1.55
N GLY A 330 -21.24 14.80 2.42
CA GLY A 330 -22.28 14.38 3.35
C GLY A 330 -23.33 13.49 2.69
N GLY A 331 -23.51 12.28 3.21
CA GLY A 331 -24.49 11.34 2.67
C GLY A 331 -24.05 10.70 1.35
N THR A 332 -22.74 10.71 1.08
CA THR A 332 -22.14 10.09 -0.11
C THR A 332 -21.41 8.82 0.30
N ALA A 333 -21.22 7.90 -0.65
CA ALA A 333 -20.40 6.71 -0.46
C ALA A 333 -18.90 7.02 -0.54
N GLY A 334 -18.52 8.22 -0.96
CA GLY A 334 -17.15 8.71 -0.98
C GLY A 334 -16.97 9.91 -1.89
N THR A 335 -15.72 10.34 -2.04
CA THR A 335 -15.35 11.52 -2.83
C THR A 335 -14.47 11.11 -4.00
N MET A 336 -14.74 11.71 -5.16
CA MET A 336 -13.92 11.57 -6.36
C MET A 336 -13.23 12.89 -6.72
N GLY A 337 -12.19 12.79 -7.53
CA GLY A 337 -11.49 13.96 -8.05
C GLY A 337 -10.76 13.71 -9.36
N ILE A 338 -10.62 14.77 -10.14
CA ILE A 338 -9.91 14.78 -11.42
C ILE A 338 -9.35 16.18 -11.69
N LEU A 339 -8.26 16.27 -12.45
CA LEU A 339 -7.74 17.56 -12.89
C LEU A 339 -8.69 18.18 -13.93
N THR A 340 -8.80 19.51 -13.95
CA THR A 340 -9.69 20.22 -14.87
C THR A 340 -9.10 21.51 -15.42
N ARG A 341 -9.62 21.94 -16.58
CA ARG A 341 -9.28 23.21 -17.21
C ARG A 341 -10.38 24.23 -16.96
N PRO A 342 -10.09 25.33 -16.24
CA PRO A 342 -11.05 26.41 -16.07
C PRO A 342 -11.50 27.00 -17.42
N THR A 343 -12.75 27.45 -17.48
CA THR A 343 -13.30 28.18 -18.63
C THR A 343 -12.48 29.45 -18.93
N PRO A 344 -12.27 29.85 -20.20
CA PRO A 344 -11.61 31.11 -20.58
C PRO A 344 -12.13 32.33 -19.80
N PRO A 345 -11.31 33.38 -19.55
CA PRO A 345 -10.19 33.85 -20.39
C PRO A 345 -8.78 33.40 -19.97
N LEU A 346 -8.66 32.54 -18.94
CA LEU A 346 -7.35 32.04 -18.52
C LEU A 346 -6.72 31.19 -19.65
N PRO A 347 -5.38 31.18 -19.80
CA PRO A 347 -4.72 30.29 -20.75
C PRO A 347 -5.16 28.84 -20.50
N MET A 348 -5.33 28.04 -21.57
CA MET A 348 -5.91 26.68 -21.66
C MET A 348 -5.21 25.59 -20.81
N ARG A 349 -4.87 25.88 -19.57
CA ARG A 349 -4.05 25.05 -18.70
C ARG A 349 -4.88 24.37 -17.64
N THR A 350 -4.37 23.22 -17.24
CA THR A 350 -4.92 22.40 -16.17
C THR A 350 -4.57 23.03 -14.82
N ARG A 351 -5.43 23.93 -14.33
CA ARG A 351 -5.25 24.70 -13.08
C ARG A 351 -6.29 24.38 -12.02
N GLY A 352 -7.29 23.58 -12.37
CA GLY A 352 -8.36 23.15 -11.50
C GLY A 352 -8.20 21.71 -11.05
N ILE A 353 -8.77 21.39 -9.91
CA ILE A 353 -9.13 20.04 -9.50
C ILE A 353 -10.63 20.07 -9.26
N SER A 354 -11.39 19.29 -10.02
CA SER A 354 -12.80 19.10 -9.75
C SER A 354 -13.00 17.92 -8.81
N LEU A 355 -13.80 18.14 -7.78
CA LEU A 355 -14.18 17.16 -6.77
C LEU A 355 -15.69 16.97 -6.82
N TRP A 356 -16.14 15.76 -6.53
CA TRP A 356 -17.57 15.47 -6.41
C TRP A 356 -17.81 14.30 -5.47
N GLY A 357 -18.94 14.32 -4.78
CA GLY A 357 -19.39 13.17 -4.02
C GLY A 357 -20.03 12.14 -4.94
N VAL A 358 -19.92 10.86 -4.61
CA VAL A 358 -20.60 9.77 -5.32
C VAL A 358 -21.50 9.00 -4.37
N ASP A 359 -22.73 8.71 -4.80
CA ASP A 359 -23.61 7.81 -4.05
C ASP A 359 -23.28 6.32 -4.34
N THR A 360 -24.06 5.42 -3.75
CA THR A 360 -23.85 3.96 -3.87
C THR A 360 -24.10 3.39 -5.26
N ASP A 361 -24.71 4.18 -6.17
CA ASP A 361 -24.92 3.83 -7.57
C ASP A 361 -24.02 4.66 -8.50
N GLY A 362 -23.07 5.42 -7.94
CA GLY A 362 -22.13 6.25 -8.68
C GLY A 362 -22.69 7.59 -9.16
N ASN A 363 -23.92 7.97 -8.80
CA ASN A 363 -24.45 9.29 -9.15
C ASN A 363 -23.70 10.40 -8.42
N ILE A 364 -23.62 11.56 -9.05
CA ILE A 364 -22.96 12.74 -8.48
C ILE A 364 -23.83 13.36 -7.39
N ALA A 365 -23.25 13.53 -6.20
CA ALA A 365 -23.86 14.17 -5.04
C ALA A 365 -22.95 15.31 -4.54
N GLY A 366 -23.19 16.51 -5.05
CA GLY A 366 -22.37 17.69 -4.75
C GLY A 366 -21.09 17.76 -5.59
N THR A 367 -20.63 18.98 -5.86
CA THR A 367 -19.42 19.23 -6.67
C THR A 367 -18.67 20.47 -6.15
N LEU A 368 -17.35 20.49 -6.33
CA LEU A 368 -16.48 21.58 -5.94
C LEU A 368 -15.35 21.73 -6.98
N LEU A 369 -15.01 22.97 -7.33
CA LEU A 369 -13.81 23.27 -8.11
C LEU A 369 -12.76 23.89 -7.20
N LEU A 370 -11.65 23.19 -7.01
CA LEU A 370 -10.45 23.75 -6.38
C LEU A 370 -9.61 24.44 -7.45
N GLN A 371 -9.45 25.74 -7.35
CA GLN A 371 -8.51 26.48 -8.17
C GLN A 371 -7.20 26.67 -7.40
N ARG A 372 -6.09 26.29 -8.02
CA ARG A 372 -4.77 26.54 -7.43
C ARG A 372 -4.53 28.05 -7.31
N PRO A 373 -4.05 28.56 -6.16
CA PRO A 373 -3.68 29.95 -6.00
C PRO A 373 -2.52 30.34 -6.92
N THR A 374 -2.32 31.65 -7.09
CA THR A 374 -1.16 32.22 -7.80
C THR A 374 0.13 32.09 -6.99
N MET A 375 0.03 31.88 -5.68
CA MET A 375 1.14 31.68 -4.77
C MET A 375 0.96 30.37 -4.02
N LEU A 376 1.96 29.50 -4.07
CA LEU A 376 2.09 28.34 -3.19
C LEU A 376 3.29 28.57 -2.28
N MET A 377 3.16 28.22 -1.00
CA MET A 377 4.21 28.36 -0.02
C MET A 377 4.38 27.05 0.75
N ASP A 378 5.63 26.64 0.93
CA ASP A 378 6.00 25.61 1.89
C ASP A 378 6.10 26.25 3.28
N ALA A 379 5.18 25.91 4.17
CA ALA A 379 5.08 26.54 5.49
C ALA A 379 6.22 26.16 6.46
N VAL A 380 7.10 25.23 6.09
CA VAL A 380 8.26 24.81 6.90
C VAL A 380 9.52 25.57 6.48
N SER A 381 9.86 25.55 5.19
CA SER A 381 11.07 26.17 4.63
C SER A 381 10.88 27.63 4.21
N GLY A 382 9.62 28.08 4.06
CA GLY A 382 9.30 29.39 3.50
C GLY A 382 9.52 29.50 1.99
N PHE A 383 9.84 28.39 1.31
CA PHE A 383 9.93 28.36 -0.14
C PHE A 383 8.59 28.76 -0.76
N MET A 384 8.64 29.62 -1.78
CA MET A 384 7.45 30.13 -2.45
C MET A 384 7.56 29.97 -3.96
N VAL A 385 6.47 29.55 -4.58
CA VAL A 385 6.26 29.57 -6.01
C VAL A 385 5.25 30.68 -6.30
N MET A 386 5.67 31.73 -7.01
CA MET A 386 4.80 32.83 -7.41
C MET A 386 4.59 32.85 -8.93
N GLU A 387 3.33 32.84 -9.36
CA GLU A 387 2.98 33.23 -10.72
C GLU A 387 3.17 34.75 -10.89
N GLY A 388 4.03 35.18 -11.81
CA GLY A 388 4.04 36.58 -12.28
C GLY A 388 5.10 37.52 -11.70
N THR A 389 6.21 37.03 -11.14
CA THR A 389 7.32 37.90 -10.70
C THR A 389 7.84 38.76 -11.87
N PRO A 390 7.83 40.10 -11.80
CA PRO A 390 8.25 40.96 -12.90
C PRO A 390 9.70 40.68 -13.34
N GLY A 391 9.90 40.30 -14.61
CA GLY A 391 11.21 39.94 -15.18
C GLY A 391 11.45 38.44 -15.34
N VAL A 392 10.61 37.61 -14.72
CA VAL A 392 10.43 36.19 -15.05
C VAL A 392 9.10 36.12 -15.80
N THR A 393 9.08 35.57 -17.01
CA THR A 393 7.80 35.38 -17.73
C THR A 393 6.83 34.70 -16.77
N PRO A 394 5.63 35.25 -16.49
CA PRO A 394 4.74 34.76 -15.45
C PRO A 394 4.68 33.23 -15.47
N GLY A 395 5.20 32.59 -14.42
CA GLY A 395 5.27 31.13 -14.30
C GLY A 395 3.87 30.56 -14.44
N LEU A 396 3.68 29.73 -15.44
CA LEU A 396 2.37 29.24 -15.85
C LEU A 396 2.14 27.84 -15.30
N GLY A 397 2.35 27.64 -14.00
CA GLY A 397 2.34 26.30 -13.40
C GLY A 397 1.11 25.51 -13.87
N GLU A 398 1.26 24.25 -14.23
CA GLU A 398 0.15 23.40 -14.65
C GLU A 398 0.14 22.15 -13.78
N PHE A 399 -1.04 21.67 -13.36
CA PHE A 399 -1.13 20.35 -12.76
C PHE A 399 -0.77 19.30 -13.83
N MET A 400 0.15 18.39 -13.54
CA MET A 400 0.74 17.47 -14.51
C MET A 400 0.48 16.00 -14.14
N ASN A 401 1.37 15.10 -14.57
CA ASN A 401 1.28 13.65 -14.41
C ASN A 401 0.01 13.02 -15.00
N TYR A 402 -0.56 13.63 -16.05
CA TYR A 402 -1.70 13.09 -16.79
C TYR A 402 -1.42 12.87 -18.27
N ARG A 403 -0.26 13.31 -18.75
CA ARG A 403 0.06 13.36 -20.18
C ARG A 403 0.50 11.99 -20.72
N ASP A 404 0.54 11.92 -22.04
CA ASP A 404 0.98 10.74 -22.79
C ASP A 404 0.21 9.46 -22.41
N GLN A 405 0.90 8.34 -22.23
CA GLN A 405 0.34 7.03 -21.93
C GLN A 405 -0.42 6.98 -20.58
N THR A 406 -0.31 8.01 -19.73
CA THR A 406 -0.90 7.98 -18.38
C THR A 406 -2.40 7.69 -18.40
N SER A 407 -3.16 8.31 -19.30
CA SER A 407 -4.62 8.08 -19.43
C SER A 407 -4.99 6.66 -19.88
N ALA A 408 -4.04 5.93 -20.49
CA ALA A 408 -4.29 4.60 -21.06
C ALA A 408 -3.55 3.48 -20.33
N ARG A 409 -2.52 3.77 -19.53
CA ARG A 409 -1.65 2.81 -18.85
C ARG A 409 -1.10 3.27 -17.50
N GLY A 410 -1.14 4.57 -17.20
CA GLY A 410 -0.61 5.11 -15.94
C GLY A 410 -1.61 5.07 -14.82
N GLY A 411 -1.66 6.08 -13.94
CA GLY A 411 -2.65 6.13 -12.88
C GLY A 411 -3.29 7.49 -12.66
N ALA A 412 -3.93 7.66 -11.51
CA ALA A 412 -4.68 8.88 -11.22
C ALA A 412 -3.76 9.94 -10.56
N PRO A 413 -3.69 11.17 -11.12
CA PRO A 413 -2.73 12.20 -10.69
C PRO A 413 -3.16 13.00 -9.46
N VAL A 414 -4.39 12.79 -8.98
CA VAL A 414 -4.98 13.52 -7.84
C VAL A 414 -5.11 12.58 -6.66
N ALA A 415 -4.39 12.82 -5.57
CA ALA A 415 -4.63 12.11 -4.31
C ALA A 415 -5.69 12.84 -3.51
N ILE A 416 -6.58 12.08 -2.87
CA ILE A 416 -7.65 12.59 -2.01
C ILE A 416 -7.65 11.75 -0.75
N GLY A 417 -7.58 12.38 0.42
CA GLY A 417 -7.65 11.69 1.70
C GLY A 417 -8.17 12.63 2.78
N ARG A 418 -7.87 12.34 4.04
CA ARG A 418 -8.24 13.19 5.16
C ARG A 418 -7.10 13.30 6.16
N ASP A 419 -7.13 14.35 6.97
CA ASP A 419 -6.35 14.36 8.20
C ASP A 419 -7.12 13.77 9.38
N GLN A 420 -6.45 13.71 10.54
CA GLN A 420 -7.00 13.17 11.78
C GLN A 420 -8.20 13.96 12.31
N GLN A 421 -8.36 15.23 11.91
CA GLN A 421 -9.53 16.04 12.24
C GLN A 421 -10.70 15.79 11.28
N GLY A 422 -10.55 14.89 10.31
CA GLY A 422 -11.57 14.57 9.31
C GLY A 422 -11.65 15.57 8.16
N ARG A 423 -10.69 16.50 8.07
CA ARG A 423 -10.66 17.53 7.01
C ARG A 423 -10.16 16.91 5.73
N LEU A 424 -10.74 17.29 4.60
CA LEU A 424 -10.33 16.79 3.30
C LEU A 424 -8.94 17.32 2.95
N LEU A 425 -8.09 16.44 2.45
CA LEU A 425 -6.81 16.77 1.83
C LEU A 425 -6.83 16.35 0.37
N VAL A 426 -6.37 17.23 -0.52
CA VAL A 426 -6.27 16.97 -1.96
C VAL A 426 -4.90 17.38 -2.46
N ALA A 427 -4.16 16.45 -3.07
CA ALA A 427 -2.80 16.70 -3.55
C ALA A 427 -2.64 16.40 -5.04
N ALA A 428 -1.83 17.20 -5.73
CA ALA A 428 -1.45 16.98 -7.12
C ALA A 428 -0.11 17.66 -7.44
N VAL A 429 0.62 17.10 -8.41
CA VAL A 429 1.88 17.67 -8.90
C VAL A 429 1.63 18.83 -9.84
N VAL A 430 2.35 19.92 -9.62
CA VAL A 430 2.44 21.11 -10.48
C VAL A 430 3.81 21.10 -11.15
N ALA A 431 3.88 21.27 -12.47
CA ALA A 431 5.14 21.57 -13.15
C ALA A 431 5.25 23.04 -13.52
N ASP A 432 6.49 23.57 -13.51
CA ASP A 432 6.78 24.97 -13.76
C ASP A 432 7.50 25.21 -15.09
N SER A 433 6.76 25.72 -16.07
CA SER A 433 7.25 26.02 -17.41
C SER A 433 8.13 27.29 -17.46
N LEU A 434 9.20 27.36 -16.67
CA LEU A 434 10.10 28.51 -16.65
C LEU A 434 11.10 28.51 -17.81
N THR A 435 11.36 27.36 -18.44
CA THR A 435 12.32 27.27 -19.56
C THR A 435 11.62 26.94 -20.88
N SER A 436 11.08 27.97 -21.53
CA SER A 436 10.59 27.93 -22.92
C SER A 436 11.68 27.63 -23.98
N THR A 437 12.85 27.15 -23.58
CA THR A 437 13.95 26.74 -24.48
C THR A 437 13.73 25.34 -25.06
N PHE A 438 12.86 24.52 -24.45
CA PHE A 438 12.44 23.24 -25.00
C PHE A 438 11.16 23.43 -25.82
N GLY A 439 11.31 23.90 -27.06
CA GLY A 439 10.24 23.99 -28.06
C GLY A 439 9.59 25.37 -28.16
N SER A 440 10.18 26.26 -28.97
CA SER A 440 9.67 27.60 -29.31
C SER A 440 8.36 27.64 -30.10
N ASN A 441 7.66 26.52 -30.25
CA ASN A 441 6.31 26.48 -30.81
C ASN A 441 5.35 26.39 -29.63
N GLY A 442 4.87 27.54 -29.16
CA GLY A 442 4.09 27.73 -27.92
C GLY A 442 2.76 26.98 -27.80
N THR A 443 2.74 25.67 -28.02
CA THR A 443 1.57 24.80 -27.95
C THR A 443 1.71 23.63 -26.98
N GLU A 444 2.92 23.22 -26.55
CA GLU A 444 3.07 22.02 -25.70
C GLU A 444 4.12 22.20 -24.59
N HIS A 445 3.70 22.13 -23.32
CA HIS A 445 4.63 22.00 -22.18
C HIS A 445 5.33 20.65 -22.25
N ASN A 446 6.62 20.61 -21.93
CA ASN A 446 7.34 19.34 -21.93
C ASN A 446 6.87 18.49 -20.74
N ALA A 447 6.38 17.29 -21.00
CA ALA A 447 6.04 16.34 -19.94
C ALA A 447 7.28 15.87 -19.14
N GLN A 448 8.48 16.23 -19.60
CA GLN A 448 9.77 16.00 -18.93
C GLN A 448 10.26 17.17 -18.07
N ASP A 449 9.37 18.06 -17.62
CA ASP A 449 9.78 19.23 -16.83
C ASP A 449 10.41 18.81 -15.49
N PRO A 450 11.68 19.16 -15.23
CA PRO A 450 12.36 18.81 -13.99
C PRO A 450 11.85 19.60 -12.77
N SER A 451 11.21 20.76 -12.96
CA SER A 451 10.67 21.57 -11.86
C SER A 451 9.27 21.11 -11.49
N ASN A 452 9.16 20.46 -10.33
CA ASN A 452 7.89 19.93 -9.85
C ASN A 452 7.62 20.33 -8.41
N TYR A 453 6.36 20.66 -8.12
CA TYR A 453 5.88 21.03 -6.81
C TYR A 453 4.68 20.19 -6.45
N LEU A 454 4.64 19.63 -5.25
CA LEU A 454 3.53 18.82 -4.79
C LEU A 454 2.59 19.69 -3.94
N ALA A 455 1.55 20.22 -4.58
CA ALA A 455 0.60 21.12 -3.95
C ALA A 455 -0.48 20.33 -3.20
N VAL A 456 -0.82 20.77 -2.00
CA VAL A 456 -1.88 20.18 -1.16
C VAL A 456 -2.88 21.25 -0.77
N ALA A 457 -4.16 20.98 -1.02
CA ALA A 457 -5.28 21.76 -0.51
C ALA A 457 -5.93 21.04 0.69
N ARG A 458 -6.19 21.79 1.77
CA ARG A 458 -6.96 21.36 2.94
C ARG A 458 -8.31 22.06 2.99
N LEU A 459 -9.39 21.32 3.26
CA LEU A 459 -10.75 21.86 3.38
C LEU A 459 -11.50 21.26 4.56
N GLU A 460 -12.14 22.13 5.34
CA GLU A 460 -13.01 21.74 6.47
C GLU A 460 -14.35 21.16 6.00
N ASN A 461 -14.92 21.71 4.92
CA ASN A 461 -16.20 21.30 4.34
C ASN A 461 -16.31 21.86 2.90
N PRO A 462 -17.30 21.45 2.09
CA PRO A 462 -17.43 21.88 0.69
C PRO A 462 -17.59 23.40 0.49
N ALA A 463 -18.03 24.15 1.50
CA ALA A 463 -18.18 25.61 1.44
C ALA A 463 -16.95 26.36 1.99
N ALA A 464 -15.98 25.66 2.58
CA ALA A 464 -14.79 26.28 3.14
C ALA A 464 -13.85 26.80 2.04
N THR A 465 -13.13 27.87 2.33
CA THR A 465 -12.04 28.33 1.46
C THR A 465 -10.86 27.36 1.58
N PRO A 466 -10.31 26.84 0.46
CA PRO A 466 -9.20 25.90 0.53
C PRO A 466 -7.93 26.57 1.04
N GLN A 467 -7.24 25.89 1.95
CA GLN A 467 -5.93 26.28 2.44
C GLN A 467 -4.87 25.49 1.69
N TRP A 468 -3.91 26.19 1.08
CA TRP A 468 -2.92 25.56 0.22
C TRP A 468 -1.53 25.56 0.87
N GLY A 469 -0.79 24.48 0.65
CA GLY A 469 0.63 24.35 1.02
C GLY A 469 1.38 23.43 0.06
N LEU A 470 2.66 23.21 0.36
CA LEU A 470 3.53 22.31 -0.40
C LEU A 470 3.96 21.12 0.47
N ALA A 471 3.75 19.91 -0.04
CA ALA A 471 4.30 18.69 0.56
C ALA A 471 5.75 18.49 0.13
N ALA A 472 6.09 18.80 -1.12
CA ALA A 472 7.42 18.66 -1.71
C ALA A 472 7.65 19.68 -2.84
N TYR A 473 8.91 19.96 -3.16
CA TYR A 473 9.29 20.78 -4.31
C TYR A 473 10.70 20.43 -4.80
N VAL A 474 10.92 20.66 -6.10
CA VAL A 474 12.21 20.65 -6.80
C VAL A 474 12.16 21.75 -7.86
N ASP A 475 13.18 22.61 -7.93
CA ASP A 475 13.37 23.59 -8.99
C ASP A 475 14.53 23.24 -9.94
N ILE A 476 14.63 23.92 -11.09
CA ILE A 476 15.72 23.67 -12.07
C ILE A 476 17.10 24.01 -11.53
N ALA A 477 17.19 24.88 -10.53
CA ALA A 477 18.45 25.33 -9.94
C ALA A 477 18.98 24.33 -8.90
N ALA A 478 18.37 23.14 -8.82
CA ALA A 478 18.67 22.09 -7.87
C ALA A 478 18.40 22.48 -6.40
N ASN A 479 17.45 23.40 -6.19
CA ASN A 479 16.86 23.61 -4.87
C ASN A 479 15.62 22.73 -4.76
N GLY A 480 15.70 21.69 -3.93
CA GLY A 480 14.54 20.91 -3.54
C GLY A 480 14.30 20.96 -2.04
N LYS A 481 13.16 20.42 -1.65
CA LYS A 481 12.79 20.32 -0.24
C LYS A 481 13.79 19.45 0.50
N MET A 482 14.17 19.89 1.70
CA MET A 482 15.13 19.18 2.54
C MET A 482 14.54 17.87 3.05
N ILE A 483 15.39 16.84 3.03
CA ILE A 483 15.18 15.58 3.72
C ILE A 483 15.79 15.76 5.11
N GLN A 484 14.98 15.50 6.14
CA GLN A 484 15.38 15.71 7.53
C GLN A 484 15.15 14.45 8.33
N ASP A 485 15.92 14.24 9.40
CA ASP A 485 15.61 13.26 10.43
C ASP A 485 14.45 13.73 11.33
N ALA A 486 14.06 12.90 12.30
CA ALA A 486 13.01 13.25 13.26
C ALA A 486 13.37 14.46 14.15
N ALA A 487 14.65 14.77 14.33
CA ALA A 487 15.13 15.93 15.08
C ALA A 487 15.19 17.21 14.22
N GLY A 488 14.92 17.11 12.91
CA GLY A 488 15.00 18.21 11.95
C GLY A 488 16.40 18.47 11.40
N VAL A 489 17.38 17.60 11.69
CA VAL A 489 18.73 17.66 11.10
C VAL A 489 18.63 17.30 9.63
N ARG A 490 19.36 18.02 8.79
CA ARG A 490 19.39 17.81 7.35
C ARG A 490 20.24 16.59 7.01
N GLU A 491 19.71 15.73 6.14
CA GLU A 491 20.44 14.55 5.61
C GLU A 491 20.48 14.51 4.08
N GLY A 492 19.70 15.37 3.43
CA GLY A 492 19.67 15.45 1.99
C GLY A 492 18.68 16.47 1.49
N GLN A 493 18.47 16.46 0.18
CA GLN A 493 17.46 17.28 -0.47
C GLN A 493 16.93 16.61 -1.73
N LEU A 494 15.70 16.91 -2.11
CA LEU A 494 15.19 16.55 -3.43
C LEU A 494 15.96 17.31 -4.52
N VAL A 495 16.10 16.70 -5.69
CA VAL A 495 16.84 17.29 -6.83
C VAL A 495 16.17 16.97 -8.17
N PRO A 496 16.49 17.69 -9.26
CA PRO A 496 16.03 17.34 -10.60
C PRO A 496 16.44 15.92 -11.02
N LEU A 497 15.53 15.18 -11.67
CA LEU A 497 15.81 13.81 -12.15
C LEU A 497 17.01 13.78 -13.11
N GLY A 498 17.19 14.81 -13.94
CA GLY A 498 18.35 14.92 -14.82
C GLY A 498 19.73 14.87 -14.14
N LEU A 499 19.79 15.07 -12.81
CA LEU A 499 21.04 14.92 -12.04
C LEU A 499 21.34 13.46 -11.64
N VAL A 500 20.34 12.59 -11.58
CA VAL A 500 20.53 11.12 -11.38
C VAL A 500 21.25 10.50 -12.59
N GLY A 501 21.14 11.13 -13.75
CA GLY A 501 21.83 10.78 -14.98
C GLY A 501 20.89 10.17 -16.03
N GLY A 502 21.18 10.43 -17.31
CA GLY A 502 20.41 9.93 -18.45
C GLY A 502 19.26 10.85 -18.90
N ALA A 503 18.45 10.34 -19.83
CA ALA A 503 17.17 10.92 -20.21
C ALA A 503 16.05 10.01 -19.67
N PRO A 504 14.88 10.56 -19.29
CA PRO A 504 14.44 11.96 -19.42
C PRO A 504 15.04 12.90 -18.36
N LEU A 505 14.84 14.21 -18.51
CA LEU A 505 15.22 15.21 -17.49
C LEU A 505 14.21 15.32 -16.33
N GLY A 506 12.98 14.83 -16.53
CA GLY A 506 11.88 14.87 -15.57
C GLY A 506 10.68 14.04 -16.07
N PRO A 507 9.56 14.01 -15.33
CA PRO A 507 9.35 14.69 -14.05
C PRO A 507 10.28 14.15 -12.95
N SER A 508 10.58 15.00 -11.96
CA SER A 508 11.39 14.70 -10.78
C SER A 508 10.58 14.17 -9.61
N ILE A 509 9.25 14.30 -9.65
CA ILE A 509 8.32 13.86 -8.60
C ILE A 509 7.15 13.08 -9.24
N SER A 510 6.85 11.89 -8.72
CA SER A 510 5.70 11.08 -9.15
C SER A 510 4.37 11.70 -8.74
N SER A 511 3.25 11.08 -9.13
CA SER A 511 1.96 11.48 -8.54
C SER A 511 1.91 11.13 -7.04
N PRO A 512 1.14 11.86 -6.23
CA PRO A 512 1.00 11.58 -4.82
C PRO A 512 0.03 10.44 -4.53
N ALA A 513 0.14 9.90 -3.32
CA ALA A 513 -0.90 9.13 -2.64
C ALA A 513 -1.06 9.69 -1.19
N ILE A 514 -2.22 9.53 -0.56
CA ILE A 514 -2.49 10.04 0.81
C ILE A 514 -2.92 8.88 1.71
N ASP A 515 -2.25 8.73 2.85
CA ASP A 515 -2.55 7.70 3.85
C ASP A 515 -3.72 8.08 4.78
N SER A 516 -3.91 7.31 5.85
CA SER A 516 -5.06 7.44 6.74
C SER A 516 -5.08 8.69 7.62
N VAL A 517 -3.94 9.39 7.77
CA VAL A 517 -3.79 10.57 8.64
C VAL A 517 -3.35 11.82 7.88
N GLY A 518 -3.24 11.74 6.56
CA GLY A 518 -2.94 12.88 5.69
C GLY A 518 -1.48 13.00 5.28
N ASN A 519 -0.64 12.00 5.58
CA ASN A 519 0.72 11.97 5.05
C ASN A 519 0.67 11.75 3.53
N VAL A 520 1.58 12.42 2.82
CA VAL A 520 1.63 12.34 1.36
C VAL A 520 2.82 11.48 0.92
N TRP A 521 2.55 10.43 0.16
CA TRP A 521 3.54 9.48 -0.34
C TRP A 521 3.86 9.74 -1.80
N PHE A 522 5.14 9.73 -2.17
CA PHE A 522 5.61 9.98 -3.53
C PHE A 522 7.02 9.42 -3.78
N LEU A 523 7.35 9.17 -5.05
CA LEU A 523 8.71 8.90 -5.50
C LEU A 523 9.35 10.21 -5.97
N ALA A 524 10.62 10.42 -5.65
CA ALA A 524 11.37 11.58 -6.12
C ALA A 524 12.86 11.28 -6.32
N ALA A 525 13.50 12.11 -7.14
CA ALA A 525 14.96 12.17 -7.21
C ALA A 525 15.52 12.99 -6.04
N TYR A 526 16.64 12.55 -5.47
CA TYR A 526 17.26 13.19 -4.32
C TYR A 526 18.79 13.02 -4.30
N GLN A 527 19.44 13.79 -3.44
CA GLN A 527 20.87 13.76 -3.17
C GLN A 527 21.09 13.76 -1.65
N ASN A 528 21.79 12.74 -1.14
CA ASN A 528 22.27 12.72 0.24
C ASN A 528 23.27 13.86 0.46
N GLN A 529 23.30 14.38 1.68
CA GLN A 529 24.19 15.45 2.09
C GLN A 529 24.81 15.16 3.45
N ASP A 530 26.07 15.56 3.61
CA ASP A 530 26.76 15.54 4.89
C ASP A 530 26.16 16.60 5.86
N PRO A 531 26.52 16.60 7.15
CA PRO A 531 26.03 17.60 8.11
C PRO A 531 26.35 19.06 7.76
N ASP A 532 27.34 19.31 6.90
CA ASP A 532 27.69 20.65 6.39
C ASP A 532 26.87 21.03 5.14
N GLY A 533 26.05 20.12 4.62
CA GLY A 533 25.20 20.28 3.45
C GLY A 533 25.90 19.98 2.11
N ASN A 534 27.10 19.39 2.12
CA ASN A 534 27.79 19.00 0.90
C ASN A 534 27.18 17.69 0.34
N PRO A 535 27.02 17.55 -0.99
CA PRO A 535 26.54 16.31 -1.59
C PRO A 535 27.41 15.09 -1.24
N GLU A 536 26.78 14.01 -0.79
CA GLU A 536 27.39 12.70 -0.56
C GLU A 536 26.89 11.66 -1.56
N GLY A 537 27.80 11.06 -2.33
CA GLY A 537 27.45 10.09 -3.36
C GLY A 537 26.76 10.72 -4.58
N ASN A 538 26.29 9.88 -5.49
CA ASN A 538 25.56 10.33 -6.68
C ASN A 538 24.06 10.53 -6.36
N PRO A 539 23.37 11.46 -7.04
CA PRO A 539 21.92 11.56 -6.95
C PRO A 539 21.27 10.24 -7.34
N THR A 540 20.15 9.91 -6.69
CA THR A 540 19.40 8.68 -6.92
C THR A 540 17.91 8.92 -6.74
N THR A 541 17.09 7.88 -6.80
CA THR A 541 15.64 7.94 -6.57
C THR A 541 15.25 7.25 -5.28
N GLY A 542 14.17 7.69 -4.65
CA GLY A 542 13.69 7.15 -3.38
C GLY A 542 12.18 7.27 -3.20
N LEU A 543 11.67 6.53 -2.23
CA LEU A 543 10.31 6.67 -1.72
C LEU A 543 10.29 7.60 -0.52
N PHE A 544 9.40 8.58 -0.54
CA PHE A 544 9.27 9.59 0.50
C PHE A 544 7.88 9.59 1.12
N ARG A 545 7.84 9.81 2.43
CA ARG A 545 6.64 10.20 3.19
C ARG A 545 6.77 11.67 3.57
N ALA A 546 5.87 12.51 3.09
CA ALA A 546 5.68 13.86 3.61
C ALA A 546 4.79 13.75 4.86
N VAL A 547 5.41 13.79 6.04
CA VAL A 547 4.71 13.65 7.32
C VAL A 547 3.91 14.92 7.60
N TYR A 548 2.60 14.76 7.77
CA TYR A 548 1.66 15.87 7.97
C TYR A 548 1.75 16.42 9.39
N ASP A 549 1.89 17.74 9.49
CA ASP A 549 1.76 18.48 10.75
C ASP A 549 0.47 19.31 10.70
N GLY A 550 -0.57 18.79 11.37
CA GLY A 550 -1.88 19.41 11.44
C GLY A 550 -2.00 20.60 12.41
N SER A 551 -0.91 20.97 13.11
CA SER A 551 -0.93 22.00 14.18
C SER A 551 -1.17 23.42 13.66
N ASP A 552 -0.85 23.70 12.39
CA ASP A 552 -1.05 25.02 11.81
C ASP A 552 -2.46 25.20 11.25
N ALA A 553 -3.15 26.23 11.74
CA ALA A 553 -4.48 26.61 11.28
C ALA A 553 -4.50 27.27 9.89
N LEU A 554 -3.37 27.78 9.38
CA LEU A 554 -3.31 28.59 8.16
C LEU A 554 -3.02 27.79 6.89
N ALA A 555 -2.09 26.82 6.94
CA ALA A 555 -1.68 26.04 5.79
C ALA A 555 -1.22 24.63 6.22
N PRO A 556 -1.40 23.60 5.38
CA PRO A 556 -0.88 22.27 5.66
C PRO A 556 0.65 22.29 5.66
N LYS A 557 1.27 21.71 6.69
CA LYS A 557 2.72 21.60 6.87
C LYS A 557 3.18 20.17 6.67
N TYR A 558 4.36 20.03 6.06
CA TYR A 558 4.95 18.73 5.80
C TYR A 558 6.46 18.75 5.99
N ARG A 559 7.01 17.68 6.54
CA ARG A 559 8.45 17.39 6.53
C ARG A 559 8.71 16.08 5.80
N LEU A 560 9.88 15.94 5.19
CA LEU A 560 10.20 14.76 4.39
C LEU A 560 10.97 13.74 5.21
N GLU A 561 10.42 12.53 5.19
CA GLU A 561 11.06 11.31 5.64
C GLU A 561 11.36 10.44 4.42
N GLN A 562 12.58 9.90 4.38
CA GLN A 562 12.99 8.96 3.36
C GLN A 562 12.74 7.54 3.85
N VAL A 563 11.93 6.80 3.10
CA VAL A 563 11.48 5.46 3.49
C VAL A 563 12.29 4.37 2.79
N LEU A 564 12.53 4.52 1.48
CA LEU A 564 13.33 3.60 0.68
C LEU A 564 14.27 4.36 -0.25
N SER A 565 15.39 3.74 -0.61
CA SER A 565 16.32 4.26 -1.61
C SER A 565 16.63 3.26 -2.72
N ASN A 566 16.79 3.76 -3.94
CA ASN A 566 17.46 3.00 -4.98
C ASN A 566 18.93 2.79 -4.59
N GLY A 567 19.37 1.54 -4.61
CA GLY A 567 20.65 1.07 -4.11
C GLY A 567 20.56 0.38 -2.75
N GLN A 568 19.40 0.44 -2.07
CA GLN A 568 19.21 -0.22 -0.78
C GLN A 568 19.24 -1.74 -0.93
N GLU A 569 20.02 -2.37 -0.05
CA GLU A 569 20.08 -3.82 0.11
C GLU A 569 19.17 -4.23 1.26
N ILE A 570 18.33 -5.23 1.02
CA ILE A 570 17.29 -5.69 1.94
C ILE A 570 17.44 -7.19 2.07
N HIS A 571 17.38 -7.67 3.30
CA HIS A 571 17.37 -9.10 3.57
C HIS A 571 15.98 -9.67 3.33
N SER A 572 15.92 -10.80 2.64
CA SER A 572 14.70 -11.58 2.49
C SER A 572 14.56 -12.56 3.65
N PRO A 573 13.50 -12.47 4.47
CA PRO A 573 13.19 -13.53 5.42
C PRO A 573 12.90 -14.86 4.70
N ASN A 574 12.34 -14.81 3.48
CA ASN A 574 11.79 -15.96 2.77
C ASN A 574 12.83 -16.80 2.03
N THR A 575 13.77 -16.17 1.36
CA THR A 575 14.91 -16.86 0.76
C THR A 575 16.11 -16.93 1.68
N GLY A 576 16.22 -16.05 2.67
CA GLY A 576 17.45 -15.86 3.43
C GLY A 576 18.58 -15.21 2.60
N LEU A 577 18.26 -14.66 1.43
CA LEU A 577 19.19 -13.94 0.56
C LEU A 577 19.00 -12.43 0.67
N ASN A 578 19.98 -11.67 0.22
CA ASN A 578 19.81 -10.23 0.07
C ASN A 578 19.34 -9.92 -1.34
N TYR A 579 18.48 -8.90 -1.47
CA TYR A 579 18.19 -8.27 -2.75
C TYR A 579 18.48 -6.79 -2.70
N LYS A 580 18.82 -6.22 -3.85
CA LYS A 580 19.09 -4.81 -4.03
C LYS A 580 18.01 -4.17 -4.89
N ILE A 581 17.44 -3.07 -4.41
CA ILE A 581 16.60 -2.20 -5.24
C ILE A 581 17.52 -1.49 -6.22
N ILE A 582 17.33 -1.67 -7.52
CA ILE A 582 18.15 -1.03 -8.57
C ILE A 582 17.38 0.01 -9.38
N PHE A 583 16.06 0.05 -9.24
CA PHE A 583 15.22 1.00 -9.94
C PHE A 583 13.91 1.25 -9.20
N LEU A 584 13.59 2.53 -9.01
CA LEU A 584 12.28 3.04 -8.59
C LEU A 584 11.85 4.04 -9.66
N SER A 585 10.80 3.71 -10.41
CA SER A 585 10.45 4.47 -11.60
C SER A 585 9.68 5.75 -11.30
N ILE A 586 10.18 6.87 -11.79
CA ILE A 586 9.50 8.17 -11.75
C ILE A 586 9.04 8.54 -13.15
N ALA A 587 9.95 8.46 -14.11
CA ALA A 587 9.74 8.96 -15.46
C ALA A 587 10.23 7.95 -16.50
N ASP A 588 9.54 7.92 -17.63
CA ASP A 588 9.97 7.19 -18.83
C ASP A 588 10.54 8.16 -19.86
N ASN A 589 10.78 7.71 -21.10
CA ASN A 589 11.51 8.50 -22.09
C ASN A 589 10.94 9.90 -22.36
N ASN A 590 9.67 10.19 -22.07
CA ASN A 590 9.06 11.49 -22.37
C ASN A 590 8.00 11.98 -21.37
N SER A 591 7.70 11.25 -20.31
CA SER A 591 6.69 11.66 -19.32
C SER A 591 6.88 10.93 -17.98
N ILE A 592 5.91 11.04 -17.07
CA ILE A 592 5.85 10.16 -15.89
C ILE A 592 5.76 8.70 -16.35
N ASP A 593 6.48 7.79 -15.70
CA ASP A 593 6.35 6.37 -16.02
C ASP A 593 4.93 5.87 -15.70
N SER A 594 4.35 5.10 -16.61
CA SER A 594 3.05 4.45 -16.40
C SER A 594 3.01 3.51 -15.18
N GLY A 595 4.15 2.98 -14.75
CA GLY A 595 4.34 2.19 -13.54
C GLY A 595 4.90 2.98 -12.35
N SER A 596 4.93 4.31 -12.42
CA SER A 596 5.26 5.14 -11.25
C SER A 596 4.16 5.08 -10.17
N LEU A 597 4.39 5.76 -9.04
CA LEU A 597 3.39 5.90 -7.99
C LEU A 597 2.26 6.87 -8.41
N PHE A 598 1.02 6.46 -8.14
CA PHE A 598 -0.22 7.22 -8.31
C PHE A 598 -1.14 7.12 -7.09
N ALA A 599 -2.24 7.87 -7.10
CA ALA A 599 -3.12 8.02 -5.94
C ALA A 599 -3.78 6.72 -5.45
N HIS A 600 -3.94 5.72 -6.32
CA HIS A 600 -4.57 4.44 -6.01
C HIS A 600 -3.59 3.35 -5.58
N ASN A 601 -2.33 3.69 -5.30
CA ASN A 601 -1.32 2.75 -4.84
C ASN A 601 -1.35 2.52 -3.32
N ILE A 602 -2.23 3.20 -2.60
CA ILE A 602 -2.24 3.25 -1.14
C ILE A 602 -3.59 2.81 -0.55
N ASN A 603 -3.52 2.13 0.58
CA ASN A 603 -4.67 1.90 1.45
C ASN A 603 -4.81 3.07 2.42
N GLN A 604 -6.01 3.62 2.51
CA GLN A 604 -6.29 4.86 3.25
C GLN A 604 -6.80 4.62 4.67
N LEU A 605 -6.66 3.38 5.15
CA LEU A 605 -6.92 2.98 6.53
C LEU A 605 -5.59 2.69 7.23
N PRO A 606 -5.49 2.78 8.56
CA PRO A 606 -4.24 2.53 9.29
C PRO A 606 -3.96 1.02 9.36
N TYR A 607 -2.72 0.58 9.46
CA TYR A 607 -2.39 -0.85 9.54
C TYR A 607 -3.02 -1.51 10.79
N GLY A 608 -3.85 -2.54 10.61
CA GLY A 608 -4.62 -3.15 11.70
C GLY A 608 -5.78 -2.28 12.22
N PRO A 609 -6.43 -2.66 13.34
CA PRO A 609 -7.70 -2.06 13.80
C PRO A 609 -7.55 -0.70 14.52
N LEU A 610 -6.47 0.04 14.23
CA LEU A 610 -6.11 1.25 14.98
C LEU A 610 -7.13 2.39 14.82
N ALA A 611 -7.44 3.07 15.92
CA ALA A 611 -8.21 4.30 15.91
C ALA A 611 -7.32 5.49 15.48
N LEU A 612 -7.76 6.26 14.48
CA LEU A 612 -6.95 7.33 13.88
C LEU A 612 -6.65 8.53 14.79
N VAL A 613 -7.48 8.77 15.80
CA VAL A 613 -7.40 9.98 16.64
C VAL A 613 -6.30 9.92 17.70
N SER A 614 -5.75 8.74 17.99
CA SER A 614 -4.77 8.52 19.06
C SER A 614 -3.35 8.27 18.56
N VAL A 615 -3.15 8.16 17.25
CA VAL A 615 -1.87 7.77 16.64
C VAL A 615 -1.11 9.01 16.18
N ASP A 616 0.19 9.11 16.44
CA ASP A 616 1.02 10.21 15.90
C ASP A 616 1.02 10.13 14.35
N THR A 617 0.99 11.27 13.64
CA THR A 617 1.04 11.24 12.17
C THR A 617 2.33 10.62 11.63
N ALA A 618 3.41 10.62 12.42
CA ALA A 618 4.67 9.96 12.10
C ALA A 618 4.68 8.45 12.41
N ASP A 619 3.67 7.89 13.08
CA ASP A 619 3.63 6.47 13.38
C ASP A 619 3.57 5.66 12.06
N PRO A 620 4.44 4.65 11.84
CA PRO A 620 4.42 3.87 10.61
C PRO A 620 3.10 3.11 10.39
N ARG A 621 2.34 2.85 11.46
CA ARG A 621 1.05 2.15 11.40
C ARG A 621 -0.07 3.03 10.82
N THR A 622 0.16 4.33 10.56
CA THR A 622 -0.80 5.14 9.79
C THR A 622 -0.90 4.69 8.32
N LEU A 623 0.07 3.91 7.84
CA LEU A 623 0.07 3.31 6.52
C LEU A 623 -0.53 1.89 6.52
N GLY A 624 -1.78 1.75 6.08
CA GLY A 624 -2.42 0.43 5.93
C GLY A 624 -1.79 -0.47 4.87
N GLY A 625 -1.07 0.14 3.93
CA GLY A 625 -0.34 -0.53 2.88
C GLY A 625 -0.10 0.40 1.69
N LEU A 626 1.04 0.25 1.04
CA LEU A 626 1.44 0.93 -0.19
C LEU A 626 2.06 -0.11 -1.11
N VAL A 627 1.76 -0.02 -2.41
CA VAL A 627 2.43 -0.86 -3.41
C VAL A 627 3.14 0.02 -4.42
N ILE A 628 4.41 -0.27 -4.67
CA ILE A 628 5.24 0.42 -5.65
C ILE A 628 5.88 -0.56 -6.61
N GLN A 629 6.02 -0.17 -7.87
CA GLN A 629 6.88 -0.88 -8.79
C GLN A 629 8.36 -0.66 -8.40
N ALA A 630 9.13 -1.74 -8.40
CA ALA A 630 10.58 -1.68 -8.40
C ALA A 630 11.20 -2.70 -9.35
N THR A 631 12.46 -2.50 -9.71
CA THR A 631 13.33 -3.58 -10.18
C THR A 631 14.29 -3.95 -9.06
N ILE A 632 14.36 -5.24 -8.74
CA ILE A 632 15.27 -5.79 -7.73
C ILE A 632 16.21 -6.81 -8.34
N ILE A 633 17.37 -7.01 -7.73
CA ILE A 633 18.31 -8.10 -8.05
C ILE A 633 18.59 -8.88 -6.77
N TYR A 634 18.40 -10.20 -6.78
CA TYR A 634 18.84 -11.09 -5.70
C TYR A 634 20.31 -11.48 -5.90
N ASP A 635 21.10 -11.41 -4.83
CA ASP A 635 22.45 -11.97 -4.74
C ASP A 635 22.33 -13.48 -4.43
N VAL A 636 22.18 -14.29 -5.48
CA VAL A 636 21.86 -15.73 -5.35
C VAL A 636 23.07 -16.55 -4.95
N ASN A 637 24.27 -16.13 -5.37
CA ASN A 637 25.52 -16.81 -5.05
C ASN A 637 26.17 -16.28 -3.75
N ASN A 638 25.59 -15.24 -3.15
CA ASN A 638 26.02 -14.58 -1.91
C ASN A 638 27.47 -14.07 -1.99
N ASP A 639 27.85 -13.50 -3.14
CA ASP A 639 29.18 -12.93 -3.38
C ASP A 639 29.26 -11.42 -3.16
N GLY A 640 28.13 -10.79 -2.81
CA GLY A 640 28.00 -9.35 -2.56
C GLY A 640 27.88 -8.52 -3.84
N GLN A 641 27.79 -9.15 -5.01
CA GLN A 641 27.51 -8.49 -6.28
C GLN A 641 26.03 -8.66 -6.64
N PHE A 642 25.52 -7.70 -7.40
CA PHE A 642 24.13 -7.68 -7.86
C PHE A 642 24.15 -7.46 -9.37
N VAL A 643 24.41 -8.53 -10.11
CA VAL A 643 24.63 -8.50 -11.56
C VAL A 643 23.31 -8.74 -12.28
N LYS A 644 22.87 -7.72 -13.01
CA LYS A 644 21.61 -7.77 -13.79
C LYS A 644 21.64 -8.91 -14.81
N LEU A 645 20.59 -9.72 -14.88
CA LEU A 645 20.51 -10.87 -15.80
C LEU A 645 20.18 -10.45 -17.23
N SER A 646 19.34 -9.41 -17.39
CA SER A 646 18.71 -9.08 -18.67
C SER A 646 18.77 -7.59 -19.03
N GLY A 647 18.46 -7.27 -20.29
CA GLY A 647 18.41 -5.90 -20.80
C GLY A 647 19.79 -5.27 -21.06
N ALA A 648 19.83 -3.95 -21.22
CA ALA A 648 21.07 -3.22 -21.50
C ALA A 648 22.04 -3.35 -20.31
N GLY A 649 23.24 -3.86 -20.57
CA GLY A 649 24.28 -4.07 -19.56
C GLY A 649 24.12 -5.32 -18.70
N GLY A 650 23.11 -6.18 -18.97
CA GLY A 650 22.92 -7.44 -18.23
C GLY A 650 23.84 -8.58 -18.72
N ASP A 651 24.18 -9.49 -17.83
CA ASP A 651 24.85 -10.76 -18.12
C ASP A 651 23.82 -11.91 -18.08
N PRO A 652 23.45 -12.50 -19.22
CA PRO A 652 22.45 -13.57 -19.28
C PRO A 652 22.89 -14.88 -18.60
N ASN A 653 24.17 -15.00 -18.22
CA ASN A 653 24.73 -16.12 -17.46
C ASN A 653 24.97 -15.78 -15.98
N SER A 654 24.56 -14.58 -15.52
CA SER A 654 24.66 -14.21 -14.12
C SER A 654 24.02 -15.27 -13.23
N ALA A 655 24.64 -15.51 -12.08
CA ALA A 655 24.04 -16.32 -11.03
C ALA A 655 22.87 -15.58 -10.36
N ASP A 656 22.95 -14.25 -10.32
CA ASP A 656 21.96 -13.36 -9.74
C ASP A 656 20.71 -13.26 -10.62
N GLN A 657 19.60 -12.87 -10.01
CA GLN A 657 18.31 -12.85 -10.69
C GLN A 657 17.65 -11.48 -10.54
N ASP A 658 17.35 -10.82 -11.66
CA ASP A 658 16.64 -9.55 -11.71
C ASP A 658 15.15 -9.73 -12.03
N TYR A 659 14.32 -8.99 -11.30
CA TYR A 659 12.86 -9.03 -11.45
C TYR A 659 12.27 -7.63 -11.39
N ASN A 660 11.25 -7.40 -12.22
CA ASN A 660 10.28 -6.34 -11.96
C ASN A 660 9.23 -6.85 -10.97
N VAL A 661 9.06 -6.13 -9.87
CA VAL A 661 8.21 -6.53 -8.77
C VAL A 661 7.29 -5.41 -8.33
N LEU A 662 6.19 -5.77 -7.67
CA LEU A 662 5.53 -4.88 -6.73
C LEU A 662 6.13 -5.10 -5.33
N LEU A 663 6.68 -4.05 -4.76
CA LEU A 663 7.06 -4.00 -3.34
C LEU A 663 5.85 -3.54 -2.55
N PHE A 664 5.47 -4.31 -1.54
CA PHE A 664 4.57 -3.85 -0.49
C PHE A 664 5.37 -3.08 0.55
N VAL A 665 4.82 -1.96 1.02
CA VAL A 665 5.29 -1.22 2.19
C VAL A 665 4.11 -1.07 3.12
N GLY A 666 4.21 -1.58 4.35
CA GLY A 666 3.19 -1.41 5.39
C GLY A 666 3.82 -1.03 6.72
N GLY A 667 3.00 -0.70 7.72
CA GLY A 667 3.53 -0.48 9.07
C GLY A 667 4.18 -1.77 9.60
N ALA A 668 5.52 -1.80 9.71
CA ALA A 668 6.19 -2.88 10.43
C ALA A 668 6.21 -2.61 11.92
N PHE A 669 6.17 -3.69 12.66
CA PHE A 669 6.32 -3.71 14.10
C PHE A 669 7.81 -3.86 14.40
N GLY A 670 8.50 -2.73 14.54
CA GLY A 670 9.89 -2.65 15.02
C GLY A 670 10.01 -2.83 16.55
N GLY A 671 8.96 -3.29 17.20
CA GLY A 671 8.93 -3.76 18.59
C GLY A 671 8.10 -5.04 18.64
N GLU A 672 8.17 -5.78 19.76
CA GLU A 672 7.12 -6.76 20.10
C GLU A 672 5.76 -6.15 19.70
N PRO A 673 4.86 -6.90 19.04
CA PRO A 673 3.50 -6.41 18.80
C PRO A 673 3.04 -5.77 20.10
N PRO A 674 2.49 -4.52 20.08
CA PRO A 674 2.02 -3.91 21.31
C PRO A 674 1.19 -4.98 22.01
N VAL A 675 1.62 -5.38 23.21
CA VAL A 675 0.93 -6.42 23.94
C VAL A 675 -0.50 -5.91 24.05
N ASP A 676 -1.44 -6.62 23.44
CA ASP A 676 -2.88 -6.36 23.49
C ASP A 676 -3.48 -7.71 23.87
N CYS A 677 -3.23 -8.07 25.12
CA CYS A 677 -3.55 -9.39 25.64
C CYS A 677 -5.06 -9.59 25.78
N ASN A 678 -5.84 -8.50 25.85
CA ASN A 678 -7.29 -8.53 25.92
C ASN A 678 -7.98 -8.47 24.53
N LEU A 679 -7.20 -8.29 23.45
CA LEU A 679 -7.62 -8.27 22.05
C LEU A 679 -8.68 -7.20 21.74
N ASN A 680 -8.69 -6.09 22.47
CA ASN A 680 -9.65 -5.01 22.25
C ASN A 680 -9.21 -4.04 21.13
N GLY A 681 -8.01 -4.23 20.56
CA GLY A 681 -7.43 -3.40 19.51
C GLY A 681 -6.67 -2.17 20.03
N VAL A 682 -6.48 -2.07 21.34
CA VAL A 682 -5.72 -1.02 22.05
C VAL A 682 -4.51 -1.70 22.69
N PRO A 683 -3.29 -1.17 22.50
CA PRO A 683 -2.14 -1.63 23.27
C PRO A 683 -2.40 -1.58 24.77
N ASP A 684 -2.00 -2.61 25.50
CA ASP A 684 -2.08 -2.72 26.96
C ASP A 684 -1.55 -1.49 27.68
N ALA A 685 -0.43 -0.93 27.22
CA ALA A 685 0.14 0.29 27.78
C ALA A 685 -0.80 1.50 27.65
N ASP A 686 -1.59 1.57 26.57
CA ASP A 686 -2.57 2.62 26.34
C ASP A 686 -3.85 2.37 27.16
N ASP A 687 -4.28 1.11 27.31
CA ASP A 687 -5.36 0.72 28.23
C ASP A 687 -5.03 1.16 29.67
N ILE A 688 -3.80 0.88 30.12
CA ILE A 688 -3.29 1.28 31.44
C ILE A 688 -3.15 2.79 31.55
N GLY A 689 -2.65 3.45 30.51
CA GLY A 689 -2.53 4.91 30.47
C GLY A 689 -3.88 5.62 30.58
N GLY A 690 -4.92 5.06 29.95
CA GLY A 690 -6.30 5.56 30.01
C GLY A 690 -7.01 5.21 31.31
N ASN A 691 -6.70 4.07 31.92
CA ASN A 691 -7.23 3.64 33.20
C ASN A 691 -6.20 2.82 34.00
N PRO A 692 -5.43 3.47 34.89
CA PRO A 692 -4.42 2.77 35.70
C PRO A 692 -4.97 1.69 36.63
N ALA A 693 -6.29 1.64 36.85
CA ALA A 693 -6.93 0.57 37.61
C ALA A 693 -7.01 -0.75 36.82
N LEU A 694 -6.62 -0.75 35.54
CA LEU A 694 -6.52 -1.97 34.75
C LEU A 694 -5.21 -2.73 34.99
N ASP A 695 -4.20 -2.15 35.65
CA ASP A 695 -2.89 -2.77 35.96
C ASP A 695 -2.54 -2.46 37.42
N CYS A 696 -3.26 -3.12 38.33
CA CYS A 696 -3.08 -2.98 39.78
C CYS A 696 -2.65 -4.29 40.44
N PHE A 697 -2.72 -5.40 39.70
CA PHE A 697 -2.22 -6.71 40.03
C PHE A 697 -0.86 -6.90 39.34
N ASP A 698 0.08 -7.58 40.00
CA ASP A 698 1.35 -7.96 39.39
C ASP A 698 1.66 -9.42 39.73
N ARG A 699 1.49 -10.25 38.70
CA ARG A 699 1.76 -11.69 38.70
C ARG A 699 3.22 -12.06 38.94
N ASP A 700 4.19 -11.15 38.84
CA ASP A 700 5.62 -11.46 38.91
C ASP A 700 6.30 -10.94 40.19
N ALA A 701 5.57 -10.21 41.05
CA ALA A 701 5.97 -9.90 42.44
C ALA A 701 6.08 -11.18 43.30
N ALA A 702 7.17 -11.93 43.14
CA ALA A 702 7.45 -13.19 43.81
C ALA A 702 7.63 -13.03 45.35
N PRO A 703 7.36 -14.08 46.13
CA PRO A 703 7.26 -13.98 47.60
C PRO A 703 8.64 -13.89 48.27
N VAL A 704 8.92 -12.79 48.94
CA VAL A 704 9.97 -12.77 49.98
C VAL A 704 9.34 -13.23 51.30
N GLY A 705 9.35 -14.54 51.56
CA GLY A 705 9.04 -15.11 52.89
C GLY A 705 7.61 -15.57 53.13
N GLY A 706 6.87 -16.01 52.09
CA GLY A 706 5.55 -16.65 52.26
C GLY A 706 4.37 -15.70 52.46
N PHE A 707 4.58 -14.39 52.30
CA PHE A 707 3.52 -13.39 52.23
C PHE A 707 3.73 -12.52 50.98
N ASN A 708 2.80 -12.59 50.03
CA ASN A 708 2.85 -11.90 48.75
C ASN A 708 3.13 -10.41 48.94
N THR A 709 4.06 -9.81 48.21
CA THR A 709 4.19 -8.34 48.15
C THR A 709 3.13 -7.78 47.21
N ARG A 710 2.71 -6.54 47.48
CA ARG A 710 1.74 -5.78 46.68
C ARG A 710 2.09 -5.96 45.20
N GLY A 711 1.18 -6.50 44.40
CA GLY A 711 1.32 -6.37 42.97
C GLY A 711 1.27 -4.87 42.67
N GLY A 712 2.36 -4.31 42.16
CA GLY A 712 2.29 -2.96 41.60
C GLY A 712 1.68 -3.05 40.20
N PRO A 713 1.57 -1.93 39.49
CA PRO A 713 1.45 -1.98 38.04
C PRO A 713 2.69 -2.68 37.47
N ASN A 714 2.54 -3.76 36.71
CA ASN A 714 3.63 -4.42 35.99
C ASN A 714 3.67 -4.10 34.49
N GLY A 715 2.75 -3.24 34.03
CA GLY A 715 2.62 -2.85 32.63
C GLY A 715 1.79 -3.82 31.81
N VAL A 716 1.09 -4.77 32.44
CA VAL A 716 0.17 -5.72 31.80
C VAL A 716 -1.20 -5.59 32.47
N PRO A 717 -2.30 -5.40 31.72
CA PRO A 717 -3.62 -5.35 32.31
C PRO A 717 -3.93 -6.61 33.12
N ASP A 718 -4.46 -6.45 34.33
CA ASP A 718 -4.91 -7.50 35.25
C ASP A 718 -5.84 -8.50 34.55
N ALA A 719 -6.62 -8.01 33.58
CA ALA A 719 -7.51 -8.81 32.73
C ALA A 719 -6.79 -9.89 31.91
N CYS A 720 -5.47 -9.79 31.78
CA CYS A 720 -4.62 -10.70 31.02
C CYS A 720 -3.72 -11.56 31.91
N GLU A 721 -3.78 -11.35 33.22
CA GLU A 721 -3.03 -12.14 34.18
C GLU A 721 -3.93 -13.23 34.77
N CYS A 722 -3.36 -14.41 35.06
CA CYS A 722 -4.09 -15.50 35.71
C CYS A 722 -4.41 -15.20 37.19
N ALA A 723 -5.22 -14.17 37.44
CA ALA A 723 -5.53 -13.67 38.77
C ALA A 723 -6.25 -14.71 39.65
N ALA A 724 -6.84 -15.76 39.05
CA ALA A 724 -7.45 -16.88 39.76
C ALA A 724 -6.45 -17.93 40.27
N ASP A 725 -5.26 -18.06 39.67
CA ASP A 725 -4.13 -18.90 40.15
C ASP A 725 -3.29 -18.06 41.12
N TRP A 726 -3.88 -17.77 42.28
CA TRP A 726 -3.29 -16.89 43.29
C TRP A 726 -2.00 -17.44 43.89
N ASP A 727 -1.87 -18.76 43.98
CA ASP A 727 -0.67 -19.41 44.53
C ASP A 727 0.40 -19.71 43.46
N ARG A 728 0.07 -19.48 42.18
CA ARG A 728 0.95 -19.55 41.01
C ARG A 728 1.51 -20.95 40.78
N ASN A 729 0.72 -21.97 41.08
CA ASN A 729 1.11 -23.36 40.87
C ASN A 729 0.82 -23.85 39.43
N GLY A 730 0.22 -23.00 38.59
CA GLY A 730 -0.18 -23.31 37.21
C GLY A 730 -1.58 -23.89 37.11
N THR A 731 -2.32 -24.03 38.22
CA THR A 731 -3.66 -24.62 38.25
C THR A 731 -4.59 -23.81 39.15
N VAL A 732 -5.77 -23.45 38.63
CA VAL A 732 -6.82 -22.81 39.43
C VAL A 732 -7.58 -23.85 40.25
N GLY A 733 -7.44 -23.79 41.58
CA GLY A 733 -8.05 -24.72 42.52
C GLY A 733 -8.33 -24.10 43.88
N SER A 734 -8.68 -24.95 44.87
CA SER A 734 -8.97 -24.49 46.23
C SER A 734 -7.73 -24.02 47.00
N ALA A 735 -6.54 -24.37 46.51
CA ALA A 735 -5.27 -23.90 47.03
C ALA A 735 -5.15 -22.37 46.86
N ASP A 736 -5.62 -21.83 45.73
CA ASP A 736 -5.65 -20.39 45.45
C ASP A 736 -6.55 -19.62 46.41
N ILE A 737 -7.74 -20.16 46.73
CA ILE A 737 -8.62 -19.57 47.74
C ILE A 737 -7.91 -19.49 49.08
N THR A 738 -7.22 -20.57 49.46
CA THR A 738 -6.52 -20.62 50.74
C THR A 738 -5.40 -19.59 50.80
N SER A 739 -4.65 -19.45 49.70
CA SER A 739 -3.55 -18.49 49.57
C SER A 739 -4.03 -17.04 49.49
N PHE A 740 -5.14 -16.78 48.80
CA PHE A 740 -5.80 -15.47 48.74
C PHE A 740 -6.30 -15.05 50.13
N LEU A 741 -7.03 -15.93 50.82
CA LEU A 741 -7.54 -15.64 52.16
C LEU A 741 -6.40 -15.42 53.17
N ALA A 742 -5.30 -16.17 53.07
CA ALA A 742 -4.12 -15.93 53.91
C ALA A 742 -3.52 -14.53 53.68
N SER A 743 -3.45 -14.09 52.43
CA SER A 743 -3.00 -12.75 52.06
C SER A 743 -3.97 -11.68 52.59
N TRP A 744 -5.27 -11.88 52.41
CA TRP A 744 -6.33 -11.00 52.88
C TRP A 744 -6.36 -10.84 54.41
N PHE A 745 -6.24 -11.93 55.18
CA PHE A 745 -6.18 -11.85 56.64
C PHE A 745 -4.94 -11.11 57.12
N ASN A 746 -3.79 -11.33 56.48
CA ASN A 746 -2.57 -10.61 56.80
C ASN A 746 -2.71 -9.10 56.56
N ASP A 747 -3.38 -8.70 55.48
CA ASP A 747 -3.60 -7.29 55.16
C ASP A 747 -4.51 -6.60 56.18
N LEU A 748 -5.59 -7.26 56.61
CA LEU A 748 -6.45 -6.73 57.68
C LEU A 748 -5.70 -6.53 58.99
N GLN A 749 -4.70 -7.36 59.29
CA GLN A 749 -3.90 -7.25 60.51
C GLN A 749 -2.80 -6.18 60.40
N THR A 750 -2.22 -6.02 59.22
CA THR A 750 -1.02 -5.20 59.02
C THR A 750 -1.30 -3.84 58.35
N GLY A 751 -2.53 -3.60 57.88
CA GLY A 751 -2.90 -2.41 57.10
C GLY A 751 -2.26 -2.39 55.70
N GLN A 752 -1.88 -3.55 55.18
CA GLN A 752 -1.37 -3.70 53.82
C GLN A 752 -2.52 -3.85 52.81
N THR A 753 -2.21 -3.82 51.51
CA THR A 753 -3.20 -3.85 50.42
C THR A 753 -2.83 -4.89 49.35
N LYS A 754 -2.36 -6.06 49.77
CA LYS A 754 -1.85 -7.14 48.91
C LYS A 754 -2.96 -8.01 48.32
N ALA A 755 -4.11 -8.05 48.98
CA ALA A 755 -5.34 -8.72 48.58
C ALA A 755 -6.44 -7.69 48.25
N ASP A 756 -6.05 -6.46 47.87
CA ASP A 756 -6.94 -5.45 47.28
C ASP A 756 -7.20 -5.79 45.81
N PHE A 757 -7.89 -6.91 45.59
CA PHE A 757 -8.16 -7.51 44.29
C PHE A 757 -8.97 -6.61 43.36
N ASN A 758 -9.77 -5.68 43.90
CA ASN A 758 -10.61 -4.78 43.11
C ASN A 758 -10.02 -3.37 42.93
N CYS A 759 -8.73 -3.20 43.26
CA CYS A 759 -7.99 -1.95 43.11
C CYS A 759 -8.61 -0.75 43.87
N SER A 760 -9.31 -0.97 44.98
CA SER A 760 -10.00 0.10 45.72
C SER A 760 -9.07 0.99 46.56
N GLY A 761 -7.81 0.58 46.72
CA GLY A 761 -6.85 1.17 47.63
C GLY A 761 -6.95 0.64 49.07
N THR A 762 -7.83 -0.34 49.33
CA THR A 762 -8.06 -0.93 50.67
C THR A 762 -8.46 -2.40 50.59
N THR A 763 -7.88 -3.26 51.42
CA THR A 763 -8.32 -4.66 51.52
C THR A 763 -9.55 -4.81 52.42
N GLY A 764 -10.62 -5.39 51.88
CA GLY A 764 -11.90 -5.62 52.57
C GLY A 764 -12.71 -6.76 51.96
N SER A 765 -13.98 -6.90 52.37
CA SER A 765 -14.83 -8.00 51.90
C SER A 765 -15.21 -7.91 50.41
N ALA A 766 -15.06 -6.72 49.81
CA ALA A 766 -15.29 -6.51 48.39
C ALA A 766 -14.27 -7.29 47.53
N ASP A 767 -13.03 -7.41 48.00
CA ASP A 767 -11.98 -8.16 47.32
C ASP A 767 -12.26 -9.66 47.30
N ILE A 768 -12.79 -10.21 48.39
CA ILE A 768 -13.22 -11.62 48.44
C ILE A 768 -14.27 -11.88 47.36
N THR A 769 -15.23 -10.97 47.23
CA THR A 769 -16.30 -11.12 46.24
C THR A 769 -15.73 -11.06 44.82
N ALA A 770 -14.83 -10.12 44.56
CA ALA A 770 -14.20 -9.95 43.27
C ALA A 770 -13.33 -11.16 42.88
N PHE A 771 -12.46 -11.63 43.79
CA PHE A 771 -11.61 -12.80 43.58
C PHE A 771 -12.44 -14.06 43.32
N LEU A 772 -13.45 -14.33 44.15
CA LEU A 772 -14.28 -15.53 43.99
C LEU A 772 -15.06 -15.54 42.67
N ASN A 773 -15.54 -14.38 42.21
CA ASN A 773 -16.22 -14.30 40.92
C ASN A 773 -15.30 -14.72 39.76
N ILE A 774 -14.07 -14.22 39.73
CA ILE A 774 -13.07 -14.57 38.71
C ILE A 774 -12.66 -16.04 38.85
N TRP A 775 -12.44 -16.52 40.07
CA TRP A 775 -12.10 -17.92 40.33
C TRP A 775 -13.20 -18.89 39.86
N PHE A 776 -14.48 -18.58 40.13
CA PHE A 776 -15.61 -19.41 39.65
C PHE A 776 -15.77 -19.38 38.13
N GLN A 777 -15.51 -18.25 37.47
CA GLN A 777 -15.53 -18.16 36.02
C GLN A 777 -14.47 -19.07 35.38
N ASN A 778 -13.26 -19.09 35.95
CA ASN A 778 -12.18 -19.99 35.52
C ASN A 778 -12.56 -21.47 35.68
N LEU A 779 -13.13 -21.87 36.83
CA LEU A 779 -13.59 -23.24 37.02
C LEU A 779 -14.73 -23.66 36.09
N ALA A 780 -15.53 -22.70 35.61
CA ALA A 780 -16.62 -22.97 34.67
C ALA A 780 -16.13 -23.22 33.23
N GLY A 781 -14.82 -23.20 32.97
CA GLY A 781 -14.26 -23.29 31.62
C GLY A 781 -14.54 -22.03 30.80
N ASN A 782 -14.90 -20.93 31.47
CA ASN A 782 -15.01 -19.60 30.90
C ASN A 782 -13.92 -18.71 31.51
N PRO A 783 -12.62 -19.11 31.44
CA PRO A 783 -11.58 -18.22 31.90
C PRO A 783 -11.66 -16.95 31.03
N PRO A 784 -11.54 -15.76 31.61
CA PRO A 784 -11.54 -14.54 30.82
C PRO A 784 -10.37 -14.46 29.82
N PHE A 785 -9.40 -15.39 29.87
CA PHE A 785 -8.22 -15.43 28.97
C PHE A 785 -7.59 -16.83 28.85
N SER A 786 -6.76 -17.00 27.81
CA SER A 786 -5.94 -18.18 27.55
C SER A 786 -4.71 -18.23 28.46
N GLY A 787 -4.50 -19.34 29.19
CA GLY A 787 -3.34 -19.56 30.06
C GLY A 787 -3.67 -19.94 31.52
N CYS A 788 -4.93 -19.83 31.94
CA CYS A 788 -5.37 -20.16 33.30
C CYS A 788 -5.66 -21.67 33.53
N GLY A 789 -5.11 -22.56 32.72
CA GLY A 789 -5.27 -24.00 32.87
C GLY A 789 -4.89 -24.79 31.63
N GLU A 790 -3.66 -25.29 31.60
CA GLU A 790 -3.28 -26.55 30.95
C GLU A 790 -2.73 -27.53 31.98
#